data_AF-A0A2S4A2A9-F1
#
_entry.id   AF-A0A2S4A2A9-F1
#
_cell.length_a   1.000
_cell.length_b   1.000
_cell.length_c   1.000
_cell.angle_alpha   90.00
_cell.angle_beta   90.00
_cell.angle_gamma   90.00
#
_symmetry.space_group_name_H-M   'P 1'
#
loop_
_entity.id
_entity.type
_entity.pdbx_description
1 polymer ?
#
loop_
_entity_poly.entity_id
_entity_poly.type
_entity_poly.pdbx_seq_one_letter_code
_entity_poly.pdbx_strand_id
1 'polypeptide(L)'
;MSNMRSASLSSRRLASAAIMTGVVTSMLVFAPPATAVSSPSGGICNGVINQLAHRGVVQENLLKAAAKKNAAIITQLQAERAQLQTSANDLAAQIVAGNQAIASIEAQGVQLDAELAAANTDLAALQAEQATTQQAIAEAETSIENLNAEKDAVQAQLTPLQSQLEASQAAVGQLNAQAQVAASQVVAKTAEVVAAQGELATLQDAASDAAAQLAAKNMQIADAHAALVDLVQIADAADAAVAAATQAVTDAVTELSRLEDLGTAAQTELDAQTVKVSEANAALAVLQTAVTSATEAVTVKNGEITQAQGELTTLQTAAAAAAAAVTAKNTEITQAQVALAGLTAAAVDAAAAVSNNTAMITAANASIATLQGQITAGNSSIAAKRAQLATAQGTLTTLQANAATLTAEIAALEHRIATEFPPTSNGKKKQELMAERDLKQVSLTSITTQITAKTGEIAAYQGDLTALQSAVNALNSQLQVKQQASSALQQQSAPLQAALDAANAAVATKQGDIATLQGQLPALQAGATLANASVTDKARELSNLQGQLPALQDAEDSAKAAVVVQKQVVAALEATLPSLTEGLAAAHAAIDAQRSVLGGLQGQLVDAQNAAVAAEGAVATKSAELATLNGELPALQEAVDNTNASVAIKQGDIAALNIAVTHLLAILSGINAQITAQEADVLALQGQVAPLLARLNFLNGEITAADAALAALQGQLTSLDRQVTAAQATLRDLEAQKKTNKDAVKSQKDLVRGLQDQLGSVQRQIGAIDGQIALGGCAA
;
A
#
# COMPACT_ATOMS: atom_id res chain seq x y z
N MET A 1 3.00 -12.18 -43.15
CA MET A 1 2.00 -13.21 -43.50
C MET A 1 0.64 -12.58 -43.17
N SER A 2 -0.19 -12.21 -44.15
CA SER A 2 -1.17 -13.08 -44.87
C SER A 2 -2.47 -13.25 -44.05
N ASN A 3 -3.70 -13.04 -44.53
CA ASN A 3 -4.33 -12.58 -45.79
C ASN A 3 -5.80 -12.13 -45.41
N MET A 4 -6.72 -11.49 -46.14
CA MET A 4 -6.88 -10.74 -47.43
C MET A 4 -8.33 -11.03 -47.95
N ARG A 5 -9.03 -10.07 -48.61
CA ARG A 5 -10.34 -10.18 -49.39
C ARG A 5 -11.66 -10.04 -48.58
N SER A 6 -12.78 -9.35 -48.97
CA SER A 6 -13.28 -8.53 -50.13
C SER A 6 -13.92 -9.30 -51.34
N ALA A 7 -14.97 -8.89 -52.10
CA ALA A 7 -15.95 -7.75 -52.22
C ALA A 7 -17.12 -8.18 -53.22
N SER A 8 -18.18 -7.48 -53.70
CA SER A 8 -18.95 -6.19 -53.53
C SER A 8 -20.29 -6.23 -54.40
N LEU A 9 -20.81 -5.11 -54.99
CA LEU A 9 -21.87 -4.94 -56.07
C LEU A 9 -23.39 -4.81 -55.64
N SER A 10 -24.43 -4.29 -56.37
CA SER A 10 -24.73 -3.29 -57.49
C SER A 10 -26.26 -3.34 -57.92
N SER A 11 -27.02 -2.50 -58.71
CA SER A 11 -27.09 -1.05 -59.14
C SER A 11 -28.29 -0.74 -60.15
N ARG A 12 -28.75 0.54 -60.39
CA ARG A 12 -29.59 1.15 -61.55
C ARG A 12 -31.16 1.34 -61.40
N ARG A 13 -32.06 2.07 -62.20
CA ARG A 13 -32.21 3.36 -63.08
C ARG A 13 -33.68 3.58 -63.77
N LEU A 14 -34.23 4.82 -64.12
CA LEU A 14 -35.25 5.37 -65.21
C LEU A 14 -36.87 5.59 -65.12
N ALA A 15 -37.58 6.46 -65.98
CA ALA A 15 -39.10 6.83 -66.07
C ALA A 15 -39.72 7.68 -67.34
N SER A 16 -41.07 8.02 -67.52
CA SER A 16 -41.78 8.92 -68.61
C SER A 16 -43.38 9.28 -68.58
N ALA A 17 -44.04 10.13 -69.48
CA ALA A 17 -45.52 10.69 -69.47
C ALA A 17 -46.25 11.32 -70.80
N ALA A 18 -47.58 11.81 -70.85
CA ALA A 18 -48.43 12.37 -72.05
C ALA A 18 -49.81 13.25 -71.86
N ILE A 19 -50.57 13.81 -72.92
CA ILE A 19 -51.77 14.83 -72.97
C ILE A 19 -52.72 14.94 -74.31
N MET A 20 -53.95 15.65 -74.42
CA MET A 20 -54.71 16.41 -75.63
C MET A 20 -56.39 16.63 -75.76
N THR A 21 -57.21 17.37 -76.76
CA THR A 21 -58.74 18.05 -76.87
C THR A 21 -59.85 18.31 -78.20
N GLY A 22 -61.06 19.17 -78.33
CA GLY A 22 -62.30 19.35 -79.43
C GLY A 22 -63.49 20.61 -79.74
N VAL A 23 -64.69 20.64 -80.60
CA VAL A 23 -65.70 21.82 -81.27
C VAL A 23 -67.29 21.60 -81.98
N VAL A 24 -68.44 22.33 -82.60
CA VAL A 24 -69.42 23.65 -82.93
C VAL A 24 -70.94 23.65 -83.82
N THR A 25 -71.89 24.71 -84.22
CA THR A 25 -73.48 24.79 -84.80
C THR A 25 -74.31 25.91 -85.86
N SER A 26 -75.75 26.15 -86.14
CA SER A 26 -76.63 27.04 -87.26
C SER A 26 -78.30 27.53 -87.34
N MET A 27 -79.10 28.20 -88.40
CA MET A 27 -80.59 28.96 -88.57
C MET A 27 -81.53 29.21 -90.02
N LEU A 28 -82.75 29.87 -90.57
CA LEU A 28 -84.16 30.75 -90.46
C LEU A 28 -85.38 31.03 -91.73
N VAL A 29 -86.52 31.97 -91.86
CA VAL A 29 -87.95 32.04 -92.75
C VAL A 29 -88.95 33.40 -93.22
N PHE A 30 -90.06 33.57 -94.20
CA PHE A 30 -91.39 34.59 -94.44
C PHE A 30 -92.45 34.87 -95.83
N ALA A 31 -93.74 35.61 -95.99
CA ALA A 31 -94.79 35.97 -97.26
C ALA A 31 -96.25 36.96 -97.37
N PRO A 32 -97.09 37.37 -98.53
CA PRO A 32 -98.36 38.42 -98.83
C PRO A 32 -99.68 38.49 -100.02
N PRO A 33 -100.77 39.47 -100.26
CA PRO A 33 -102.17 39.58 -101.16
C PRO A 33 -103.03 40.90 -101.94
N ALA A 34 -104.34 40.96 -102.66
CA ALA A 34 -105.22 42.14 -103.47
C ALA A 34 -106.88 42.20 -104.09
N THR A 35 -107.64 43.26 -104.80
CA THR A 35 -109.24 43.50 -105.30
C THR A 35 -109.96 44.54 -106.52
N ALA A 36 -111.38 44.82 -106.89
CA ALA A 36 -112.17 45.70 -108.08
C ALA A 36 -113.85 46.19 -108.27
N VAL A 37 -114.54 46.99 -109.32
CA VAL A 37 -116.06 47.72 -109.53
C VAL A 37 -116.92 48.18 -111.00
N SER A 38 -118.24 48.81 -111.23
CA SER A 38 -119.20 49.22 -112.55
C SER A 38 -120.53 50.34 -112.74
N SER A 39 -121.46 50.61 -113.86
CA SER A 39 -122.68 51.72 -114.19
C SER A 39 -123.88 51.85 -115.47
N PRO A 40 -124.94 52.85 -115.73
CA PRO A 40 -126.33 52.97 -116.64
C PRO A 40 -127.05 54.22 -117.64
N SER A 41 -128.42 54.38 -118.17
CA SER A 41 -129.17 55.33 -119.32
C SER A 41 -130.82 55.86 -119.56
N GLY A 42 -131.48 56.54 -120.69
CA GLY A 42 -132.97 57.27 -120.96
C GLY A 42 -133.89 57.65 -122.40
N GLY A 43 -135.06 58.52 -122.61
CA GLY A 43 -136.16 58.74 -123.83
C GLY A 43 -137.23 60.06 -124.28
N ILE A 44 -138.37 60.11 -125.22
CA ILE A 44 -139.25 61.34 -125.93
C ILE A 44 -140.86 61.36 -126.63
N CYS A 45 -141.55 62.40 -127.42
CA CYS A 45 -143.09 62.77 -127.91
C CYS A 45 -143.60 63.45 -129.41
N ASN A 46 -144.76 64.08 -130.09
CA ASN A 46 -146.29 64.69 -130.13
C ASN A 46 -147.16 65.17 -131.57
N GLY A 47 -148.49 65.76 -131.77
CA GLY A 47 -149.38 66.25 -133.10
C GLY A 47 -150.90 67.06 -133.25
N VAL A 48 -151.65 67.49 -134.45
CA VAL A 48 -153.01 68.42 -134.70
C VAL A 48 -154.01 68.66 -136.10
N ILE A 49 -155.27 69.41 -136.19
CA ILE A 49 -156.31 70.22 -137.23
C ILE A 49 -157.64 69.74 -138.20
N ASN A 50 -158.72 70.33 -139.01
CA ASN A 50 -159.62 71.58 -139.59
C ASN A 50 -161.00 71.31 -140.60
N GLN A 51 -162.08 71.98 -141.34
CA GLN A 51 -163.09 73.23 -141.65
C GLN A 51 -164.37 73.29 -142.83
N LEU A 52 -165.42 74.29 -142.98
CA LEU A 52 -166.49 74.92 -144.06
C LEU A 52 -168.05 74.57 -144.48
N ALA A 53 -168.98 75.60 -144.68
CA ALA A 53 -170.23 75.80 -145.61
C ALA A 53 -171.73 75.83 -145.03
N HIS A 54 -172.95 76.20 -145.60
CA HIS A 54 -173.71 76.96 -146.73
C HIS A 54 -175.32 76.86 -146.54
N ARG A 55 -176.46 77.40 -147.16
CA ARG A 55 -177.14 78.46 -148.07
C ARG A 55 -178.75 78.29 -147.98
N GLY A 56 -179.83 78.99 -148.52
CA GLY A 56 -180.24 80.30 -149.17
C GLY A 56 -181.65 80.38 -149.97
N VAL A 57 -182.39 81.55 -150.06
CA VAL A 57 -183.52 82.07 -151.02
C VAL A 57 -185.07 81.65 -150.89
N VAL A 58 -186.24 82.19 -151.45
CA VAL A 58 -186.78 83.38 -152.29
C VAL A 58 -188.39 83.61 -152.35
N GLN A 59 -188.93 84.82 -152.78
CA GLN A 59 -190.28 85.39 -153.31
C GLN A 59 -191.75 84.92 -152.92
N GLU A 60 -192.89 85.63 -153.15
CA GLU A 60 -193.35 86.79 -154.01
C GLU A 60 -194.37 87.78 -153.34
N ASN A 61 -194.72 88.92 -153.99
CA ASN A 61 -195.75 89.93 -153.62
C ASN A 61 -197.17 89.53 -154.14
N LEU A 62 -198.34 90.09 -153.77
CA LEU A 62 -198.69 91.51 -153.61
C LEU A 62 -199.88 91.80 -152.65
N LEU A 63 -200.38 90.84 -151.86
CA LEU A 63 -201.29 91.15 -150.73
C LEU A 63 -200.47 91.56 -149.49
N LYS A 64 -200.78 92.74 -148.93
CA LYS A 64 -199.72 93.76 -148.84
C LYS A 64 -199.36 94.35 -147.46
N ALA A 65 -200.16 94.13 -146.42
CA ALA A 65 -200.09 94.96 -145.21
C ALA A 65 -199.93 94.23 -143.86
N ALA A 66 -200.69 93.17 -143.58
CA ALA A 66 -200.88 92.71 -142.19
C ALA A 66 -199.75 91.83 -141.61
N ALA A 67 -199.05 91.05 -142.43
CA ALA A 67 -198.25 89.91 -141.93
C ALA A 67 -196.82 90.22 -141.46
N LYS A 68 -196.24 91.38 -141.83
CA LYS A 68 -194.77 91.59 -141.77
C LYS A 68 -194.18 91.71 -140.35
N LYS A 69 -195.00 91.93 -139.31
CA LYS A 69 -194.51 92.30 -137.98
C LYS A 69 -193.99 91.13 -137.13
N ASN A 70 -194.65 89.97 -137.18
CA ASN A 70 -194.33 88.84 -136.27
C ASN A 70 -193.01 88.12 -136.63
N ALA A 71 -192.58 88.15 -137.90
CA ALA A 71 -191.37 87.45 -138.35
C ALA A 71 -190.07 88.00 -137.75
N ALA A 72 -190.02 89.29 -137.41
CA ALA A 72 -188.82 89.93 -136.86
C ALA A 72 -188.48 89.41 -135.45
N ILE A 73 -189.49 89.25 -134.59
CA ILE A 73 -189.33 88.90 -133.17
C ILE A 73 -188.73 87.48 -133.03
N ILE A 74 -189.26 86.52 -133.77
CA ILE A 74 -188.83 85.11 -133.72
C ILE A 74 -187.34 84.99 -134.10
N THR A 75 -186.88 85.77 -135.08
CA THR A 75 -185.48 85.76 -135.53
C THR A 75 -184.52 86.23 -134.43
N GLN A 76 -184.93 87.18 -133.59
CA GLN A 76 -184.11 87.69 -132.49
C GLN A 76 -184.02 86.68 -131.33
N LEU A 77 -185.15 86.08 -130.92
CA LEU A 77 -185.18 85.07 -129.85
C LEU A 77 -184.33 83.83 -130.21
N GLN A 78 -184.30 83.45 -131.49
CA GLN A 78 -183.43 82.36 -131.98
C GLN A 78 -181.93 82.68 -131.82
N ALA A 79 -181.51 83.95 -131.92
CA ALA A 79 -180.12 84.35 -131.76
C ALA A 79 -179.66 84.31 -130.29
N GLU A 80 -180.47 84.85 -129.36
CA GLU A 80 -180.16 84.81 -127.91
C GLU A 80 -180.09 83.37 -127.39
N ARG A 81 -181.01 82.50 -127.84
CA ARG A 81 -181.05 81.08 -127.48
C ARG A 81 -179.79 80.32 -127.94
N ALA A 82 -179.22 80.67 -129.09
CA ALA A 82 -177.95 80.10 -129.56
C ALA A 82 -176.74 80.56 -128.71
N GLN A 83 -176.76 81.80 -128.22
CA GLN A 83 -175.69 82.34 -127.39
C GLN A 83 -175.67 81.69 -126.00
N LEU A 84 -176.83 81.57 -125.34
CA LEU A 84 -176.97 80.88 -124.06
C LEU A 84 -176.58 79.39 -124.14
N GLN A 85 -176.92 78.73 -125.26
CA GLN A 85 -176.52 77.34 -125.51
C GLN A 85 -174.99 77.16 -125.60
N THR A 86 -174.25 78.20 -125.99
CA THR A 86 -172.78 78.19 -126.05
C THR A 86 -172.19 78.25 -124.64
N SER A 87 -172.62 79.21 -123.81
CA SER A 87 -172.14 79.35 -122.42
C SER A 87 -172.42 78.11 -121.55
N ALA A 88 -173.49 77.37 -121.83
CA ALA A 88 -173.79 76.11 -121.15
C ALA A 88 -172.74 75.01 -121.41
N ASN A 89 -172.11 75.00 -122.59
CA ASN A 89 -171.12 73.98 -122.96
C ASN A 89 -169.76 74.25 -122.29
N ASP A 90 -169.32 75.50 -122.21
CA ASP A 90 -168.04 75.88 -121.57
C ASP A 90 -168.04 75.57 -120.06
N LEU A 91 -169.15 75.83 -119.36
CA LEU A 91 -169.30 75.50 -117.94
C LEU A 91 -169.22 73.99 -117.69
N ALA A 92 -169.79 73.17 -118.56
CA ALA A 92 -169.69 71.71 -118.47
C ALA A 92 -168.25 71.21 -118.59
N ALA A 93 -167.42 71.82 -119.44
CA ALA A 93 -166.02 71.45 -119.61
C ALA A 93 -165.17 71.76 -118.35
N GLN A 94 -165.40 72.90 -117.71
CA GLN A 94 -164.64 73.30 -116.50
C GLN A 94 -164.94 72.39 -115.29
N ILE A 95 -166.19 71.90 -115.17
CA ILE A 95 -166.61 70.92 -114.16
C ILE A 95 -165.83 69.60 -114.30
N VAL A 96 -165.59 69.13 -115.54
CA VAL A 96 -164.82 67.89 -115.78
C VAL A 96 -163.36 68.06 -115.35
N ALA A 97 -162.73 69.18 -115.70
CA ALA A 97 -161.34 69.46 -115.34
C ALA A 97 -161.12 69.52 -113.81
N GLY A 98 -162.03 70.19 -113.08
CA GLY A 98 -161.93 70.28 -111.62
C GLY A 98 -162.07 68.92 -110.90
N ASN A 99 -162.89 68.00 -111.43
CA ASN A 99 -163.04 66.65 -110.89
C ASN A 99 -161.78 65.78 -111.08
N GLN A 100 -160.99 65.98 -112.15
CA GLN A 100 -159.74 65.25 -112.36
C GLN A 100 -158.65 65.65 -111.36
N ALA A 101 -158.56 66.95 -111.03
CA ALA A 101 -157.58 67.47 -110.06
C ALA A 101 -157.78 66.89 -108.64
N ILE A 102 -159.03 66.69 -108.23
CA ILE A 102 -159.40 66.08 -106.94
C ILE A 102 -158.81 64.66 -106.79
N ALA A 103 -159.04 63.80 -107.79
CA ALA A 103 -158.61 62.40 -107.75
C ALA A 103 -157.07 62.27 -107.66
N SER A 104 -156.34 63.20 -108.27
CA SER A 104 -154.86 63.22 -108.22
C SER A 104 -154.33 63.48 -106.81
N ILE A 105 -154.98 64.33 -106.01
CA ILE A 105 -154.52 64.67 -104.65
C ILE A 105 -155.00 63.61 -103.65
N GLU A 106 -156.19 63.03 -103.85
CA GLU A 106 -156.68 61.92 -103.04
C GLU A 106 -155.79 60.67 -103.16
N ALA A 107 -155.20 60.40 -104.33
CA ALA A 107 -154.20 59.35 -104.51
C ALA A 107 -152.90 59.57 -103.69
N GLN A 108 -152.41 60.81 -103.60
CA GLN A 108 -151.21 61.15 -102.82
C GLN A 108 -151.42 60.97 -101.31
N GLY A 109 -152.66 61.10 -100.82
CA GLY A 109 -152.99 60.87 -99.40
C GLY A 109 -152.74 59.43 -98.95
N VAL A 110 -153.01 58.45 -99.83
CA VAL A 110 -152.85 57.02 -99.53
C VAL A 110 -151.37 56.62 -99.42
N GLN A 111 -150.48 57.26 -100.18
CA GLN A 111 -149.05 56.96 -100.15
C GLN A 111 -148.40 57.38 -98.81
N LEU A 112 -148.72 58.59 -98.33
CA LEU A 112 -148.22 59.09 -97.04
C LEU A 112 -148.67 58.25 -95.83
N ASP A 113 -149.82 57.56 -95.94
CA ASP A 113 -150.29 56.64 -94.90
C ASP A 113 -149.46 55.36 -94.80
N ALA A 114 -148.89 54.88 -95.91
CA ALA A 114 -147.96 53.74 -95.89
C ALA A 114 -146.59 54.14 -95.31
N GLU A 115 -146.08 55.32 -95.68
CA GLU A 115 -144.78 55.83 -95.25
C GLU A 115 -144.75 56.11 -93.72
N LEU A 116 -145.85 56.61 -93.15
CA LEU A 116 -145.99 56.78 -91.69
C LEU A 116 -146.04 55.47 -90.90
N ALA A 117 -146.57 54.38 -91.48
CA ALA A 117 -146.63 53.09 -90.81
C ALA A 117 -145.24 52.42 -90.73
N ALA A 118 -144.42 52.56 -91.78
CA ALA A 118 -143.04 52.07 -91.78
C ALA A 118 -142.18 52.79 -90.74
N ALA A 119 -142.15 54.13 -90.76
CA ALA A 119 -141.29 54.92 -89.87
C ALA A 119 -141.59 54.73 -88.36
N ASN A 120 -142.84 54.42 -87.98
CA ASN A 120 -143.19 54.04 -86.61
C ASN A 120 -142.61 52.67 -86.19
N THR A 121 -142.50 51.73 -87.14
CA THR A 121 -142.00 50.37 -86.88
C THR A 121 -140.49 50.39 -86.64
N ASP A 122 -139.75 51.11 -87.48
CA ASP A 122 -138.29 51.22 -87.39
C ASP A 122 -137.85 51.91 -86.08
N LEU A 123 -138.58 52.93 -85.63
CA LEU A 123 -138.32 53.62 -84.36
C LEU A 123 -138.46 52.68 -83.15
N ALA A 124 -139.47 51.81 -83.14
CA ALA A 124 -139.70 50.88 -82.04
C ALA A 124 -138.60 49.80 -81.95
N ALA A 125 -138.05 49.37 -83.10
CA ALA A 125 -136.94 48.41 -83.14
C ALA A 125 -135.66 49.00 -82.53
N LEU A 126 -135.29 50.23 -82.92
CA LEU A 126 -134.11 50.92 -82.40
C LEU A 126 -134.16 51.15 -80.87
N GLN A 127 -135.36 51.41 -80.33
CA GLN A 127 -135.55 51.59 -78.89
C GLN A 127 -135.38 50.29 -78.09
N ALA A 128 -135.75 49.13 -78.65
CA ALA A 128 -135.53 47.84 -78.00
C ALA A 128 -134.04 47.46 -77.95
N GLU A 129 -133.32 47.69 -79.05
CA GLU A 129 -131.88 47.41 -79.16
C GLU A 129 -131.04 48.34 -78.25
N GLN A 130 -131.51 49.58 -78.02
CA GLN A 130 -130.90 50.51 -77.06
C GLN A 130 -130.95 49.96 -75.63
N ALA A 131 -132.12 49.47 -75.19
CA ALA A 131 -132.28 48.88 -73.85
C ALA A 131 -131.42 47.62 -73.65
N THR A 132 -131.31 46.77 -74.67
CA THR A 132 -130.42 45.58 -74.62
C THR A 132 -128.95 45.97 -74.48
N THR A 133 -128.49 47.00 -75.23
CA THR A 133 -127.12 47.50 -75.13
C THR A 133 -126.82 48.10 -73.75
N GLN A 134 -127.79 48.79 -73.15
CA GLN A 134 -127.67 49.36 -71.80
C GLN A 134 -127.44 48.30 -70.71
N GLN A 135 -128.08 47.12 -70.82
CA GLN A 135 -127.91 46.03 -69.85
C GLN A 135 -126.51 45.40 -69.95
N ALA A 136 -126.02 45.15 -71.16
CA ALA A 136 -124.70 44.54 -71.37
C ALA A 136 -123.54 45.39 -70.79
N ILE A 137 -123.70 46.72 -70.75
CA ILE A 137 -122.74 47.64 -70.12
C ILE A 137 -122.65 47.38 -68.60
N ALA A 138 -123.78 47.29 -67.90
CA ALA A 138 -123.79 47.06 -66.45
C ALA A 138 -123.26 45.67 -66.04
N GLU A 139 -123.50 44.65 -66.89
CA GLU A 139 -122.94 43.30 -66.70
C GLU A 139 -121.41 43.28 -66.89
N ALA A 140 -120.89 44.06 -67.86
CA ALA A 140 -119.44 44.22 -68.05
C ALA A 140 -118.77 45.00 -66.90
N GLU A 141 -119.38 46.09 -66.43
CA GLU A 141 -118.91 46.85 -65.25
C GLU A 141 -118.80 45.97 -64.00
N THR A 142 -119.82 45.14 -63.75
CA THR A 142 -119.84 44.16 -62.65
C THR A 142 -118.71 43.11 -62.80
N SER A 143 -118.39 42.69 -64.02
CA SER A 143 -117.30 41.73 -64.26
C SER A 143 -115.92 42.32 -63.93
N ILE A 144 -115.68 43.59 -64.28
CA ILE A 144 -114.43 44.30 -64.00
C ILE A 144 -114.19 44.45 -62.49
N GLU A 145 -115.24 44.77 -61.71
CA GLU A 145 -115.14 44.87 -60.25
C GLU A 145 -114.72 43.54 -59.60
N ASN A 146 -115.35 42.43 -60.00
CA ASN A 146 -115.02 41.09 -59.49
C ASN A 146 -113.58 40.65 -59.84
N LEU A 147 -113.11 40.94 -61.06
CA LEU A 147 -111.73 40.61 -61.48
C LEU A 147 -110.68 41.42 -60.70
N ASN A 148 -110.97 42.68 -60.35
CA ASN A 148 -110.11 43.48 -59.48
C ASN A 148 -110.08 42.94 -58.04
N ALA A 149 -111.22 42.50 -57.50
CA ALA A 149 -111.27 41.86 -56.18
C ALA A 149 -110.45 40.55 -56.12
N GLU A 150 -110.48 39.73 -57.17
CA GLU A 150 -109.59 38.55 -57.29
C GLU A 150 -108.10 38.94 -57.34
N LYS A 151 -107.75 39.99 -58.09
CA LYS A 151 -106.38 40.49 -58.22
C LYS A 151 -105.82 40.95 -56.88
N ASP A 152 -106.58 41.72 -56.11
CA ASP A 152 -106.15 42.20 -54.79
C ASP A 152 -106.03 41.05 -53.78
N ALA A 153 -106.90 40.04 -53.84
CA ALA A 153 -106.80 38.84 -53.02
C ALA A 153 -105.50 38.03 -53.30
N VAL A 154 -105.07 37.95 -54.56
CA VAL A 154 -103.80 37.31 -54.94
C VAL A 154 -102.59 38.16 -54.49
N GLN A 155 -102.67 39.49 -54.62
CA GLN A 155 -101.62 40.41 -54.15
C GLN A 155 -101.43 40.36 -52.62
N ALA A 156 -102.53 40.20 -51.88
CA ALA A 156 -102.51 40.03 -50.42
C ALA A 156 -101.84 38.71 -49.99
N GLN A 157 -101.93 37.64 -50.79
CA GLN A 157 -101.25 36.35 -50.52
C GLN A 157 -99.76 36.39 -50.87
N LEU A 158 -99.37 37.11 -51.92
CA LEU A 158 -97.96 37.23 -52.35
C LEU A 158 -97.07 37.94 -51.30
N THR A 159 -97.57 39.03 -50.74
CA THR A 159 -96.81 39.91 -49.84
C THR A 159 -96.17 39.19 -48.63
N PRO A 160 -96.88 38.39 -47.82
CA PRO A 160 -96.27 37.65 -46.71
C PRO A 160 -95.30 36.56 -47.17
N LEU A 161 -95.57 35.87 -48.29
CA LEU A 161 -94.70 34.82 -48.82
C LEU A 161 -93.36 35.37 -49.34
N GLN A 162 -93.37 36.56 -49.93
CA GLN A 162 -92.15 37.28 -50.34
C GLN A 162 -91.28 37.66 -49.13
N SER A 163 -91.88 38.20 -48.06
CA SER A 163 -91.15 38.53 -46.83
C SER A 163 -90.60 37.28 -46.11
N GLN A 164 -91.35 36.17 -46.11
CA GLN A 164 -90.86 34.89 -45.59
C GLN A 164 -89.68 34.34 -46.41
N LEU A 165 -89.72 34.48 -47.74
CA LEU A 165 -88.63 34.04 -48.62
C LEU A 165 -87.33 34.83 -48.36
N GLU A 166 -87.41 36.15 -48.23
CA GLU A 166 -86.26 37.00 -47.89
C GLU A 166 -85.68 36.65 -46.49
N ALA A 167 -86.54 36.46 -45.49
CA ALA A 167 -86.12 36.05 -44.15
C ALA A 167 -85.45 34.67 -44.13
N SER A 168 -85.99 33.70 -44.89
CA SER A 168 -85.44 32.35 -45.03
C SER A 168 -84.07 32.37 -45.73
N GLN A 169 -83.89 33.19 -46.76
CA GLN A 169 -82.59 33.39 -47.43
C GLN A 169 -81.57 34.06 -46.50
N ALA A 170 -81.97 35.04 -45.69
CA ALA A 170 -81.11 35.66 -44.68
C ALA A 170 -80.68 34.65 -43.59
N ALA A 171 -81.56 33.74 -43.18
CA ALA A 171 -81.25 32.67 -42.24
C ALA A 171 -80.21 31.68 -42.79
N VAL A 172 -80.33 31.26 -44.06
CA VAL A 172 -79.30 30.44 -44.75
C VAL A 172 -77.94 31.16 -44.74
N GLY A 173 -77.91 32.48 -44.99
CA GLY A 173 -76.68 33.28 -44.93
C GLY A 173 -76.05 33.31 -43.52
N GLN A 174 -76.85 33.47 -42.47
CA GLN A 174 -76.37 33.46 -41.09
C GLN A 174 -75.85 32.09 -40.66
N LEU A 175 -76.55 31.00 -41.00
CA LEU A 175 -76.13 29.63 -40.68
C LEU A 175 -74.82 29.27 -41.40
N ASN A 176 -74.64 29.68 -42.66
CA ASN A 176 -73.38 29.50 -43.39
C ASN A 176 -72.20 30.24 -42.71
N ALA A 177 -72.43 31.46 -42.20
CA ALA A 177 -71.41 32.18 -41.43
C ALA A 177 -71.06 31.45 -40.10
N GLN A 178 -72.06 30.92 -39.39
CA GLN A 178 -71.85 30.12 -38.19
C GLN A 178 -71.08 28.82 -38.48
N ALA A 179 -71.35 28.15 -39.61
CA ALA A 179 -70.61 26.98 -40.06
C ALA A 179 -69.13 27.29 -40.33
N GLN A 180 -68.82 28.43 -40.98
CA GLN A 180 -67.42 28.86 -41.18
C GLN A 180 -66.69 29.16 -39.86
N VAL A 181 -67.37 29.77 -38.88
CA VAL A 181 -66.80 30.01 -37.54
C VAL A 181 -66.54 28.68 -36.83
N ALA A 182 -67.49 27.75 -36.83
CA ALA A 182 -67.32 26.43 -36.21
C ALA A 182 -66.19 25.63 -36.87
N ALA A 183 -66.12 25.62 -38.21
CA ALA A 183 -65.03 24.97 -38.95
C ALA A 183 -63.65 25.59 -38.62
N SER A 184 -63.57 26.91 -38.49
CA SER A 184 -62.34 27.62 -38.09
C SER A 184 -61.92 27.25 -36.66
N GLN A 185 -62.88 27.09 -35.74
CA GLN A 185 -62.63 26.63 -34.38
C GLN A 185 -62.17 25.16 -34.31
N VAL A 186 -62.71 24.27 -35.16
CA VAL A 186 -62.22 22.89 -35.32
C VAL A 186 -60.75 22.90 -35.76
N VAL A 187 -60.37 23.70 -36.77
CA VAL A 187 -58.98 23.80 -37.23
C VAL A 187 -58.06 24.32 -36.13
N ALA A 188 -58.46 25.39 -35.42
CA ALA A 188 -57.69 25.94 -34.31
C ALA A 188 -57.48 24.92 -33.18
N LYS A 189 -58.53 24.24 -32.72
CA LYS A 189 -58.42 23.21 -31.67
C LYS A 189 -57.66 21.97 -32.13
N THR A 190 -57.70 21.62 -33.42
CA THR A 190 -56.87 20.54 -33.98
C THR A 190 -55.38 20.93 -33.96
N ALA A 191 -55.03 22.18 -34.24
CA ALA A 191 -53.66 22.67 -34.11
C ALA A 191 -53.18 22.68 -32.65
N GLU A 192 -54.04 23.04 -31.69
CA GLU A 192 -53.75 22.93 -30.25
C GLU A 192 -53.49 21.48 -29.81
N VAL A 193 -54.25 20.49 -30.32
CA VAL A 193 -53.98 19.06 -30.06
C VAL A 193 -52.58 18.67 -30.57
N VAL A 194 -52.21 19.07 -31.79
CA VAL A 194 -50.89 18.74 -32.37
C VAL A 194 -49.75 19.39 -31.60
N ALA A 195 -49.90 20.66 -31.19
CA ALA A 195 -48.91 21.33 -30.34
C ALA A 195 -48.76 20.62 -28.98
N ALA A 196 -49.88 20.30 -28.32
CA ALA A 196 -49.88 19.61 -27.05
C ALA A 196 -49.27 18.19 -27.15
N GLN A 197 -49.44 17.49 -28.27
CA GLN A 197 -48.77 16.21 -28.55
C GLN A 197 -47.25 16.33 -28.70
N GLY A 198 -46.75 17.40 -29.32
CA GLY A 198 -45.30 17.69 -29.38
C GLY A 198 -44.70 18.03 -28.01
N GLU A 199 -45.42 18.80 -27.21
CA GLU A 199 -45.05 19.08 -25.81
C GLU A 199 -45.08 17.80 -24.95
N LEU A 200 -46.08 16.92 -25.13
CA LEU A 200 -46.14 15.62 -24.47
C LEU A 200 -44.93 14.75 -24.82
N ALA A 201 -44.56 14.63 -26.10
CA ALA A 201 -43.38 13.86 -26.50
C ALA A 201 -42.10 14.38 -25.83
N THR A 202 -41.93 15.71 -25.80
CA THR A 202 -40.79 16.38 -25.13
C THR A 202 -40.76 16.08 -23.62
N LEU A 203 -41.92 16.03 -22.95
CA LEU A 203 -42.04 15.67 -21.54
C LEU A 203 -41.78 14.16 -21.30
N GLN A 204 -42.14 13.29 -22.24
CA GLN A 204 -41.87 11.85 -22.17
C GLN A 204 -40.38 11.54 -22.34
N ASP A 205 -39.70 12.22 -23.26
CA ASP A 205 -38.25 12.14 -23.42
C ASP A 205 -37.54 12.61 -22.13
N ALA A 206 -37.95 13.76 -21.58
CA ALA A 206 -37.41 14.29 -20.33
C ALA A 206 -37.65 13.35 -19.12
N ALA A 207 -38.80 12.68 -19.03
CA ALA A 207 -39.08 11.69 -17.99
C ALA A 207 -38.19 10.44 -18.14
N SER A 208 -37.94 10.01 -19.39
CA SER A 208 -37.03 8.90 -19.69
C SER A 208 -35.57 9.24 -19.33
N ASP A 209 -35.12 10.45 -19.66
CA ASP A 209 -33.76 10.93 -19.31
C ASP A 209 -33.58 11.06 -17.79
N ALA A 210 -34.57 11.60 -17.07
CA ALA A 210 -34.53 11.66 -15.60
C ALA A 210 -34.46 10.26 -14.98
N ALA A 211 -35.25 9.30 -15.48
CA ALA A 211 -35.22 7.92 -15.02
C ALA A 211 -33.89 7.23 -15.33
N ALA A 212 -33.28 7.50 -16.49
CA ALA A 212 -31.96 6.99 -16.86
C ALA A 212 -30.85 7.56 -15.97
N GLN A 213 -30.90 8.86 -15.62
CA GLN A 213 -29.95 9.48 -14.68
C GLN A 213 -30.08 8.90 -13.27
N LEU A 214 -31.31 8.72 -12.78
CA LEU A 214 -31.60 8.06 -11.50
C LEU A 214 -31.06 6.62 -11.47
N ALA A 215 -31.28 5.84 -12.54
CA ALA A 215 -30.75 4.48 -12.65
C ALA A 215 -29.21 4.45 -12.69
N ALA A 216 -28.58 5.35 -13.44
CA ALA A 216 -27.12 5.47 -13.50
C ALA A 216 -26.50 5.82 -12.14
N LYS A 217 -27.14 6.71 -11.36
CA LYS A 217 -26.70 7.06 -10.01
C LYS A 217 -26.86 5.91 -9.02
N ASN A 218 -27.93 5.13 -9.11
CA ASN A 218 -28.08 3.91 -8.30
C ASN A 218 -26.98 2.88 -8.60
N MET A 219 -26.56 2.71 -9.87
CA MET A 219 -25.40 1.86 -10.19
C MET A 219 -24.09 2.41 -9.61
N GLN A 220 -23.83 3.72 -9.73
CA GLN A 220 -22.65 4.35 -9.12
C GLN A 220 -22.61 4.14 -7.59
N ILE A 221 -23.75 4.16 -6.91
CA ILE A 221 -23.84 3.88 -5.47
C ILE A 221 -23.54 2.40 -5.16
N ALA A 222 -24.06 1.46 -5.97
CA ALA A 222 -23.77 0.05 -5.80
C ALA A 222 -22.28 -0.28 -6.00
N ASP A 223 -21.67 0.27 -7.07
CA ASP A 223 -20.24 0.12 -7.35
C ASP A 223 -19.37 0.75 -6.25
N ALA A 224 -19.75 1.95 -5.78
CA ALA A 224 -19.03 2.62 -4.71
C ALA A 224 -19.17 1.90 -3.36
N HIS A 225 -20.31 1.25 -3.09
CA HIS A 225 -20.53 0.43 -1.89
C HIS A 225 -19.73 -0.88 -1.95
N ALA A 226 -19.62 -1.53 -3.11
CA ALA A 226 -18.73 -2.68 -3.28
C ALA A 226 -17.27 -2.28 -3.00
N ALA A 227 -16.80 -1.19 -3.62
CA ALA A 227 -15.46 -0.67 -3.40
C ALA A 227 -15.20 -0.24 -1.94
N LEU A 228 -16.21 0.25 -1.21
CA LEU A 228 -16.07 0.54 0.23
C LEU A 228 -15.87 -0.74 1.05
N VAL A 229 -16.58 -1.83 0.74
CA VAL A 229 -16.42 -3.12 1.43
C VAL A 229 -15.02 -3.69 1.21
N ASP A 230 -14.50 -3.61 -0.03
CA ASP A 230 -13.13 -4.04 -0.34
C ASP A 230 -12.08 -3.19 0.40
N LEU A 231 -12.28 -1.87 0.48
CA LEU A 231 -11.40 -0.96 1.23
C LEU A 231 -11.43 -1.21 2.74
N VAL A 232 -12.57 -1.56 3.31
CA VAL A 232 -12.67 -1.95 4.73
C VAL A 232 -11.90 -3.24 5.01
N GLN A 233 -11.99 -4.25 4.14
CA GLN A 233 -11.18 -5.47 4.28
C GLN A 233 -9.67 -5.20 4.17
N ILE A 234 -9.26 -4.21 3.35
CA ILE A 234 -7.87 -3.76 3.26
C ILE A 234 -7.43 -3.05 4.55
N ALA A 235 -8.30 -2.27 5.20
CA ALA A 235 -8.02 -1.66 6.50
C ALA A 235 -7.90 -2.71 7.62
N ASP A 236 -8.87 -3.63 7.73
CA ASP A 236 -8.84 -4.76 8.68
C ASP A 236 -7.53 -5.58 8.54
N ALA A 237 -7.08 -5.81 7.31
CA ALA A 237 -5.85 -6.54 7.02
C ALA A 237 -4.58 -5.73 7.37
N ALA A 238 -4.61 -4.40 7.23
CA ALA A 238 -3.51 -3.52 7.63
C ALA A 238 -3.39 -3.42 9.15
N ASP A 239 -4.49 -3.31 9.89
CA ASP A 239 -4.51 -3.36 11.36
C ASP A 239 -4.01 -4.70 11.89
N ALA A 240 -4.40 -5.81 11.26
CA ALA A 240 -3.87 -7.13 11.57
C ALA A 240 -2.34 -7.21 11.34
N ALA A 241 -1.82 -6.55 10.31
CA ALA A 241 -0.38 -6.45 10.07
C ALA A 241 0.34 -5.57 11.12
N VAL A 242 -0.26 -4.47 11.57
CA VAL A 242 0.25 -3.64 12.68
C VAL A 242 0.33 -4.47 13.97
N ALA A 243 -0.72 -5.23 14.28
CA ALA A 243 -0.73 -6.11 15.46
C ALA A 243 0.35 -7.20 15.37
N ALA A 244 0.51 -7.85 14.22
CA ALA A 244 1.53 -8.87 14.00
C ALA A 244 2.97 -8.30 14.10
N ALA A 245 3.22 -7.13 13.51
CA ALA A 245 4.52 -6.45 13.61
C ALA A 245 4.82 -5.99 15.05
N THR A 246 3.80 -5.54 15.80
CA THR A 246 3.93 -5.17 17.22
C THR A 246 4.32 -6.37 18.07
N GLN A 247 3.72 -7.54 17.83
CA GLN A 247 4.09 -8.78 18.52
C GLN A 247 5.53 -9.20 18.15
N ALA A 248 5.90 -9.17 16.86
CA ALA A 248 7.24 -9.54 16.43
C ALA A 248 8.34 -8.64 17.04
N VAL A 249 8.10 -7.33 17.16
CA VAL A 249 8.98 -6.41 17.89
C VAL A 249 9.08 -6.78 19.37
N THR A 250 7.97 -7.16 20.01
CA THR A 250 7.91 -7.56 21.43
C THR A 250 8.69 -8.87 21.69
N ASP A 251 8.53 -9.86 20.81
CA ASP A 251 9.26 -11.13 20.87
C ASP A 251 10.77 -10.89 20.65
N ALA A 252 11.13 -10.02 19.71
CA ALA A 252 12.52 -9.68 19.42
C ALA A 252 13.23 -8.91 20.56
N VAL A 253 12.52 -8.04 21.29
CA VAL A 253 13.01 -7.41 22.53
C VAL A 253 13.20 -8.46 23.63
N THR A 254 12.30 -9.42 23.75
CA THR A 254 12.38 -10.49 24.76
C THR A 254 13.61 -11.39 24.53
N GLU A 255 13.85 -11.77 23.26
CA GLU A 255 15.05 -12.54 22.88
C GLU A 255 16.34 -11.70 23.04
N LEU A 256 16.31 -10.40 22.77
CA LEU A 256 17.46 -9.52 23.01
C LEU A 256 17.86 -9.51 24.50
N SER A 257 16.90 -9.34 25.41
CA SER A 257 17.16 -9.40 26.86
C SER A 257 17.77 -10.74 27.26
N ARG A 258 17.26 -11.86 26.72
CA ARG A 258 17.77 -13.21 26.99
C ARG A 258 19.21 -13.41 26.50
N LEU A 259 19.60 -12.74 25.41
CA LEU A 259 20.98 -12.76 24.89
C LEU A 259 21.90 -11.85 25.71
N GLU A 260 21.42 -10.70 26.18
CA GLU A 260 22.17 -9.78 27.06
C GLU A 260 22.44 -10.41 28.45
N ASP A 261 21.48 -11.18 28.99
CA ASP A 261 21.68 -12.02 30.18
C ASP A 261 22.77 -13.09 29.95
N LEU A 262 22.77 -13.77 28.80
CA LEU A 262 23.79 -14.76 28.45
C LEU A 262 25.18 -14.14 28.25
N GLY A 263 25.28 -12.96 27.65
CA GLY A 263 26.53 -12.21 27.54
C GLY A 263 27.09 -11.85 28.92
N THR A 264 26.22 -11.40 29.83
CA THR A 264 26.56 -11.09 31.23
C THR A 264 27.05 -12.33 31.99
N ALA A 265 26.40 -13.49 31.79
CA ALA A 265 26.84 -14.76 32.37
C ALA A 265 28.20 -15.23 31.81
N ALA A 266 28.43 -15.10 30.49
CA ALA A 266 29.69 -15.45 29.85
C ALA A 266 30.86 -14.57 30.33
N GLN A 267 30.63 -13.26 30.50
CA GLN A 267 31.60 -12.34 31.10
C GLN A 267 31.92 -12.75 32.54
N THR A 268 30.89 -13.09 33.33
CA THR A 268 31.06 -13.48 34.74
C THR A 268 31.92 -14.73 34.91
N GLU A 269 31.75 -15.76 34.07
CA GLU A 269 32.61 -16.96 34.14
C GLU A 269 34.03 -16.69 33.63
N LEU A 270 34.22 -15.85 32.61
CA LEU A 270 35.55 -15.42 32.15
C LEU A 270 36.30 -14.65 33.23
N ASP A 271 35.63 -13.74 33.93
CA ASP A 271 36.20 -12.97 35.04
C ASP A 271 36.54 -13.89 36.22
N ALA A 272 35.63 -14.78 36.60
CA ALA A 272 35.86 -15.77 37.65
C ALA A 272 37.04 -16.70 37.31
N GLN A 273 37.16 -17.15 36.05
CA GLN A 273 38.29 -17.96 35.60
C GLN A 273 39.62 -17.18 35.61
N THR A 274 39.58 -15.89 35.25
CA THR A 274 40.75 -15.00 35.31
C THR A 274 41.23 -14.79 36.75
N VAL A 275 40.30 -14.69 37.72
CA VAL A 275 40.63 -14.67 39.16
C VAL A 275 41.31 -15.98 39.59
N LYS A 276 40.74 -17.14 39.23
CA LYS A 276 41.34 -18.47 39.53
C LYS A 276 42.78 -18.58 39.00
N VAL A 277 43.06 -18.08 37.79
CA VAL A 277 44.42 -18.04 37.22
C VAL A 277 45.37 -17.12 38.00
N SER A 278 44.87 -15.95 38.44
CA SER A 278 45.64 -15.02 39.27
C SER A 278 46.02 -15.62 40.63
N GLU A 279 45.04 -16.22 41.33
CA GLU A 279 45.25 -16.91 42.61
C GLU A 279 46.22 -18.10 42.47
N ALA A 280 46.07 -18.91 41.41
CA ALA A 280 46.95 -20.03 41.14
C ALA A 280 48.40 -19.60 40.85
N ASN A 281 48.60 -18.45 40.18
CA ASN A 281 49.92 -17.87 39.96
C ASN A 281 50.51 -17.25 41.25
N ALA A 282 49.69 -16.64 42.11
CA ALA A 282 50.15 -16.18 43.43
C ALA A 282 50.62 -17.36 44.32
N ALA A 283 49.86 -18.46 44.36
CA ALA A 283 50.26 -19.68 45.05
C ALA A 283 51.55 -20.28 44.46
N LEU A 284 51.73 -20.23 43.14
CA LEU A 284 52.96 -20.66 42.47
C LEU A 284 54.18 -19.84 42.91
N ALA A 285 54.05 -18.51 43.07
CA ALA A 285 55.13 -17.65 43.55
C ALA A 285 55.52 -17.94 45.02
N VAL A 286 54.53 -18.25 45.88
CA VAL A 286 54.78 -18.67 47.27
C VAL A 286 55.55 -20.00 47.30
N LEU A 287 55.15 -20.99 46.48
CA LEU A 287 55.84 -22.28 46.39
C LEU A 287 57.26 -22.15 45.81
N GLN A 288 57.48 -21.26 44.84
CA GLN A 288 58.83 -20.94 44.34
C GLN A 288 59.71 -20.32 45.43
N THR A 289 59.14 -19.45 46.28
CA THR A 289 59.86 -18.89 47.43
C THR A 289 60.23 -19.99 48.45
N ALA A 290 59.32 -20.94 48.70
CA ALA A 290 59.58 -22.07 49.58
C ALA A 290 60.69 -23.01 49.04
N VAL A 291 60.78 -23.21 47.72
CA VAL A 291 61.92 -23.91 47.10
C VAL A 291 63.23 -23.19 47.38
N THR A 292 63.30 -21.87 47.14
CA THR A 292 64.50 -21.08 47.41
C THR A 292 64.98 -21.22 48.85
N SER A 293 64.09 -21.04 49.83
CA SER A 293 64.45 -21.17 51.26
C SER A 293 64.84 -22.59 51.66
N ALA A 294 64.30 -23.63 51.01
CA ALA A 294 64.72 -25.01 51.25
C ALA A 294 66.12 -25.30 50.66
N THR A 295 66.39 -24.86 49.43
CA THR A 295 67.71 -24.97 48.80
C THR A 295 68.77 -24.18 49.58
N GLU A 296 68.42 -23.00 50.11
CA GLU A 296 69.27 -22.23 51.03
C GLU A 296 69.56 -23.00 52.33
N ALA A 297 68.55 -23.59 52.96
CA ALA A 297 68.74 -24.39 54.18
C ALA A 297 69.63 -25.63 53.97
N VAL A 298 69.45 -26.34 52.85
CA VAL A 298 70.33 -27.45 52.43
C VAL A 298 71.76 -26.95 52.17
N THR A 299 71.92 -25.78 51.54
CA THR A 299 73.23 -25.18 51.28
C THR A 299 73.95 -24.79 52.58
N VAL A 300 73.26 -24.15 53.52
CA VAL A 300 73.79 -23.80 54.84
C VAL A 300 74.20 -25.04 55.63
N LYS A 301 73.34 -26.09 55.67
CA LYS A 301 73.64 -27.34 56.39
C LYS A 301 74.87 -28.05 55.81
N ASN A 302 75.05 -28.06 54.49
CA ASN A 302 76.26 -28.58 53.85
C ASN A 302 77.52 -27.75 54.21
N GLY A 303 77.39 -26.44 54.35
CA GLY A 303 78.45 -25.56 54.85
C GLY A 303 78.88 -25.91 56.27
N GLU A 304 77.92 -26.06 57.20
CA GLU A 304 78.16 -26.48 58.58
C GLU A 304 78.84 -27.86 58.66
N ILE A 305 78.37 -28.84 57.87
CA ILE A 305 78.99 -30.18 57.76
C ILE A 305 80.44 -30.08 57.29
N THR A 306 80.71 -29.26 56.27
CA THR A 306 82.06 -29.07 55.72
C THR A 306 83.01 -28.43 56.74
N GLN A 307 82.53 -27.42 57.48
CA GLN A 307 83.30 -26.82 58.57
C GLN A 307 83.58 -27.84 59.68
N ALA A 308 82.56 -28.59 60.12
CA ALA A 308 82.71 -29.60 61.16
C ALA A 308 83.70 -30.73 60.79
N GLN A 309 83.78 -31.10 59.51
CA GLN A 309 84.80 -32.04 58.99
C GLN A 309 86.22 -31.47 59.08
N GLY A 310 86.43 -30.19 58.73
CA GLY A 310 87.73 -29.52 58.85
C GLY A 310 88.19 -29.38 60.30
N GLU A 311 87.28 -29.01 61.20
CA GLU A 311 87.54 -28.94 62.65
C GLU A 311 87.85 -30.33 63.24
N LEU A 312 87.09 -31.37 62.86
CA LEU A 312 87.35 -32.75 63.28
C LEU A 312 88.73 -33.24 62.83
N THR A 313 89.12 -32.95 61.58
CA THR A 313 90.45 -33.29 61.04
C THR A 313 91.58 -32.60 61.82
N THR A 314 91.36 -31.34 62.22
CA THR A 314 92.29 -30.57 63.04
C THR A 314 92.43 -31.16 64.44
N LEU A 315 91.32 -31.53 65.08
CA LEU A 315 91.30 -32.17 66.40
C LEU A 315 91.93 -33.57 66.38
N GLN A 316 91.71 -34.36 65.32
CA GLN A 316 92.35 -35.66 65.13
C GLN A 316 93.87 -35.52 65.00
N THR A 317 94.35 -34.50 64.28
CA THR A 317 95.78 -34.18 64.17
C THR A 317 96.38 -33.80 65.53
N ALA A 318 95.67 -33.00 66.33
CA ALA A 318 96.09 -32.64 67.69
C ALA A 318 96.12 -33.85 68.64
N ALA A 319 95.12 -34.74 68.57
CA ALA A 319 95.07 -35.97 69.37
C ALA A 319 96.20 -36.94 69.01
N ALA A 320 96.51 -37.09 67.72
CA ALA A 320 97.65 -37.89 67.25
C ALA A 320 98.99 -37.31 67.74
N ALA A 321 99.17 -35.98 67.68
CA ALA A 321 100.36 -35.32 68.20
C ALA A 321 100.52 -35.49 69.72
N ALA A 322 99.42 -35.41 70.50
CA ALA A 322 99.44 -35.65 71.94
C ALA A 322 99.79 -37.11 72.29
N ALA A 323 99.24 -38.08 71.55
CA ALA A 323 99.59 -39.50 71.71
C ALA A 323 101.06 -39.78 71.34
N ALA A 324 101.58 -39.13 70.30
CA ALA A 324 102.99 -39.19 69.93
C ALA A 324 103.89 -38.60 71.02
N ALA A 325 103.50 -37.48 71.65
CA ALA A 325 104.26 -36.88 72.76
C ALA A 325 104.31 -37.78 74.00
N VAL A 326 103.21 -38.46 74.37
CA VAL A 326 103.19 -39.49 75.42
C VAL A 326 104.13 -40.65 75.07
N THR A 327 104.11 -41.10 73.82
CA THR A 327 104.95 -42.22 73.33
C THR A 327 106.44 -41.86 73.33
N ALA A 328 106.79 -40.64 72.91
CA ALA A 328 108.14 -40.12 72.97
C ALA A 328 108.64 -40.01 74.42
N LYS A 329 107.83 -39.46 75.34
CA LYS A 329 108.19 -39.35 76.76
C LYS A 329 108.41 -40.72 77.43
N ASN A 330 107.57 -41.72 77.11
CA ASN A 330 107.78 -43.11 77.54
C ASN A 330 109.09 -43.70 76.98
N THR A 331 109.44 -43.37 75.74
CA THR A 331 110.69 -43.81 75.10
C THR A 331 111.92 -43.18 75.79
N GLU A 332 111.87 -41.88 76.10
CA GLU A 332 112.89 -41.19 76.90
C GLU A 332 113.08 -41.83 78.29
N ILE A 333 111.99 -42.15 78.99
CA ILE A 333 112.02 -42.84 80.29
C ILE A 333 112.70 -44.22 80.15
N THR A 334 112.34 -44.99 79.13
CA THR A 334 112.92 -46.33 78.89
C THR A 334 114.42 -46.24 78.58
N GLN A 335 114.84 -45.31 77.72
CA GLN A 335 116.26 -45.08 77.44
C GLN A 335 117.03 -44.62 78.69
N ALA A 336 116.44 -43.74 79.51
CA ALA A 336 117.04 -43.30 80.76
C ALA A 336 117.19 -44.45 81.78
N GLN A 337 116.22 -45.38 81.85
CA GLN A 337 116.30 -46.59 82.67
C GLN A 337 117.40 -47.55 82.21
N VAL A 338 117.58 -47.75 80.89
CA VAL A 338 118.68 -48.54 80.34
C VAL A 338 120.04 -47.89 80.67
N ALA A 339 120.14 -46.57 80.54
CA ALA A 339 121.36 -45.84 80.93
C ALA A 339 121.65 -45.95 82.44
N LEU A 340 120.63 -45.87 83.30
CA LEU A 340 120.76 -46.09 84.74
C LEU A 340 121.28 -47.50 85.06
N ALA A 341 120.79 -48.54 84.37
CA ALA A 341 121.28 -49.89 84.56
C ALA A 341 122.78 -50.02 84.20
N GLY A 342 123.22 -49.40 83.10
CA GLY A 342 124.64 -49.35 82.72
C GLY A 342 125.52 -48.60 83.72
N LEU A 343 125.05 -47.45 84.23
CA LEU A 343 125.76 -46.70 85.29
C LEU A 343 125.83 -47.48 86.62
N THR A 344 124.78 -48.24 86.94
CA THR A 344 124.74 -49.10 88.14
C THR A 344 125.75 -50.24 88.02
N ALA A 345 125.89 -50.87 86.85
CA ALA A 345 126.93 -51.86 86.60
C ALA A 345 128.34 -51.27 86.75
N ALA A 346 128.59 -50.08 86.18
CA ALA A 346 129.87 -49.39 86.31
C ALA A 346 130.22 -49.04 87.78
N ALA A 347 129.23 -48.71 88.62
CA ALA A 347 129.43 -48.51 90.05
C ALA A 347 129.78 -49.81 90.80
N VAL A 348 129.16 -50.94 90.41
CA VAL A 348 129.51 -52.27 90.95
C VAL A 348 130.93 -52.68 90.55
N ASP A 349 131.33 -52.46 89.29
CA ASP A 349 132.68 -52.75 88.81
C ASP A 349 133.74 -51.88 89.52
N ALA A 350 133.45 -50.60 89.74
CA ALA A 350 134.32 -49.71 90.52
C ALA A 350 134.46 -50.17 91.98
N ALA A 351 133.37 -50.60 92.63
CA ALA A 351 133.41 -51.16 93.98
C ALA A 351 134.22 -52.47 94.04
N ALA A 352 134.08 -53.34 93.05
CA ALA A 352 134.88 -54.56 92.92
C ALA A 352 136.38 -54.25 92.73
N ALA A 353 136.73 -53.19 91.98
CA ALA A 353 138.11 -52.75 91.81
C ALA A 353 138.74 -52.23 93.12
N VAL A 354 138.01 -51.41 93.91
CA VAL A 354 138.43 -50.96 95.25
C VAL A 354 138.64 -52.16 96.18
N SER A 355 137.72 -53.12 96.16
CA SER A 355 137.81 -54.35 96.98
C SER A 355 139.02 -55.21 96.61
N ASN A 356 139.24 -55.46 95.32
CA ASN A 356 140.38 -56.22 94.82
C ASN A 356 141.72 -55.56 95.18
N ASN A 357 141.86 -54.24 95.00
CA ASN A 357 143.09 -53.54 95.38
C ASN A 357 143.37 -53.65 96.89
N THR A 358 142.33 -53.54 97.72
CA THR A 358 142.43 -53.72 99.19
C THR A 358 142.90 -55.13 99.57
N ALA A 359 142.38 -56.16 98.90
CA ALA A 359 142.83 -57.55 99.08
C ALA A 359 144.29 -57.75 98.63
N MET A 360 144.70 -57.15 97.52
CA MET A 360 146.08 -57.23 97.01
C MET A 360 147.09 -56.54 97.94
N ILE A 361 146.76 -55.38 98.53
CA ILE A 361 147.59 -54.71 99.56
C ILE A 361 147.79 -55.65 100.76
N THR A 362 146.71 -56.29 101.22
CA THR A 362 146.75 -57.21 102.36
C THR A 362 147.65 -58.42 102.09
N ALA A 363 147.53 -59.04 100.91
CA ALA A 363 148.38 -60.15 100.49
C ALA A 363 149.85 -59.75 100.27
N ALA A 364 150.11 -58.53 99.79
CA ALA A 364 151.46 -57.99 99.67
C ALA A 364 152.10 -57.81 101.05
N ASN A 365 151.37 -57.24 102.02
CA ASN A 365 151.86 -57.05 103.38
C ASN A 365 152.14 -58.38 104.12
N ALA A 366 151.30 -59.40 103.93
CA ALA A 366 151.57 -60.76 104.44
C ALA A 366 152.84 -61.38 103.82
N SER A 367 153.09 -61.13 102.53
CA SER A 367 154.33 -61.55 101.85
C SER A 367 155.57 -60.87 102.45
N ILE A 368 155.49 -59.56 102.72
CA ILE A 368 156.56 -58.74 103.31
C ILE A 368 156.95 -59.28 104.69
N ALA A 369 155.97 -59.51 105.57
CA ALA A 369 156.20 -60.05 106.92
C ALA A 369 156.86 -61.44 106.89
N THR A 370 156.44 -62.31 105.96
CA THR A 370 157.02 -63.65 105.78
C THR A 370 158.51 -63.58 105.40
N LEU A 371 158.86 -62.71 104.44
CA LEU A 371 160.25 -62.53 103.99
C LEU A 371 161.14 -61.94 105.10
N GLN A 372 160.64 -60.99 105.88
CA GLN A 372 161.35 -60.44 107.05
C GLN A 372 161.68 -61.52 108.10
N GLY A 373 160.76 -62.45 108.36
CA GLY A 373 161.00 -63.60 109.23
C GLY A 373 162.12 -64.52 108.70
N GLN A 374 162.11 -64.83 107.40
CA GLN A 374 163.11 -65.68 106.76
C GLN A 374 164.52 -65.05 106.77
N ILE A 375 164.62 -63.73 106.50
CA ILE A 375 165.88 -62.97 106.59
C ILE A 375 166.46 -63.03 108.00
N THR A 376 165.61 -62.93 109.03
CA THR A 376 166.02 -62.98 110.43
C THR A 376 166.62 -64.34 110.78
N ALA A 377 165.95 -65.45 110.42
CA ALA A 377 166.44 -66.81 110.68
C ALA A 377 167.76 -67.13 109.95
N GLY A 378 167.94 -66.62 108.72
CA GLY A 378 169.19 -66.75 107.98
C GLY A 378 170.37 -66.07 108.69
N ASN A 379 170.18 -64.86 109.22
CA ASN A 379 171.21 -64.14 109.97
C ASN A 379 171.60 -64.84 111.30
N SER A 380 170.63 -65.42 112.02
CA SER A 380 170.93 -66.25 113.21
C SER A 380 171.80 -67.46 112.86
N SER A 381 171.53 -68.10 111.72
CA SER A 381 172.29 -69.26 111.23
C SER A 381 173.73 -68.88 110.84
N ILE A 382 173.94 -67.72 110.20
CA ILE A 382 175.26 -67.13 109.92
C ILE A 382 176.06 -66.94 111.22
N ALA A 383 175.44 -66.38 112.27
CA ALA A 383 176.10 -66.12 113.54
C ALA A 383 176.57 -67.42 114.23
N ALA A 384 175.71 -68.44 114.29
CA ALA A 384 176.06 -69.75 114.85
C ALA A 384 177.24 -70.40 114.10
N LYS A 385 177.29 -70.26 112.77
CA LYS A 385 178.36 -70.83 111.93
C LYS A 385 179.71 -70.14 112.11
N ARG A 386 179.73 -68.82 112.34
CA ARG A 386 180.95 -68.07 112.73
C ARG A 386 181.52 -68.55 114.07
N ALA A 387 180.67 -68.91 115.03
CA ALA A 387 181.14 -69.46 116.31
C ALA A 387 181.80 -70.84 116.14
N GLN A 388 181.17 -71.76 115.38
CA GLN A 388 181.75 -73.09 115.09
C GLN A 388 183.12 -72.99 114.39
N LEU A 389 183.26 -72.08 113.43
CA LEU A 389 184.52 -71.78 112.74
C LEU A 389 185.64 -71.36 113.71
N ALA A 390 185.35 -70.43 114.63
CA ALA A 390 186.33 -69.95 115.61
C ALA A 390 186.78 -71.05 116.59
N THR A 391 185.86 -71.91 117.05
CA THR A 391 186.20 -73.05 117.91
C THR A 391 187.11 -74.07 117.20
N ALA A 392 186.84 -74.36 115.93
CA ALA A 392 187.68 -75.26 115.14
C ALA A 392 189.09 -74.68 114.91
N GLN A 393 189.20 -73.38 114.64
CA GLN A 393 190.47 -72.66 114.53
C GLN A 393 191.28 -72.70 115.84
N GLY A 394 190.67 -72.44 117.00
CA GLY A 394 191.35 -72.53 118.29
C GLY A 394 191.89 -73.94 118.59
N THR A 395 191.10 -74.96 118.24
CA THR A 395 191.49 -76.38 118.42
C THR A 395 192.71 -76.74 117.57
N LEU A 396 192.77 -76.25 116.32
CA LEU A 396 193.88 -76.49 115.39
C LEU A 396 195.21 -75.99 115.97
N THR A 397 195.23 -74.78 116.53
CA THR A 397 196.41 -74.16 117.14
C THR A 397 196.96 -74.98 118.31
N THR A 398 196.09 -75.49 119.19
CA THR A 398 196.50 -76.33 120.33
C THR A 398 197.14 -77.64 119.87
N LEU A 399 196.57 -78.28 118.83
CA LEU A 399 197.14 -79.50 118.26
C LEU A 399 198.52 -79.24 117.61
N GLN A 400 198.67 -78.14 116.87
CA GLN A 400 199.95 -77.73 116.28
C GLN A 400 201.04 -77.50 117.34
N ALA A 401 200.70 -76.87 118.48
CA ALA A 401 201.64 -76.68 119.59
C ALA A 401 202.06 -78.03 120.21
N ASN A 402 201.11 -78.94 120.47
CA ASN A 402 201.41 -80.25 121.07
C ASN A 402 202.29 -81.12 120.15
N ALA A 403 202.11 -81.03 118.83
CA ALA A 403 202.98 -81.70 117.86
C ALA A 403 204.43 -81.18 117.92
N ALA A 404 204.63 -79.86 118.03
CA ALA A 404 205.95 -79.27 118.18
C ALA A 404 206.65 -79.75 119.48
N THR A 405 205.93 -79.79 120.60
CA THR A 405 206.45 -80.30 121.88
C THR A 405 206.90 -81.76 121.77
N LEU A 406 206.05 -82.66 121.27
CA LEU A 406 206.40 -84.08 121.13
C LEU A 406 207.61 -84.28 120.22
N THR A 407 207.72 -83.51 119.13
CA THR A 407 208.87 -83.54 118.22
C THR A 407 210.19 -83.21 118.94
N ALA A 408 210.18 -82.19 119.82
CA ALA A 408 211.36 -81.81 120.60
C ALA A 408 211.74 -82.85 121.67
N GLU A 409 210.73 -83.44 122.34
CA GLU A 409 210.97 -84.48 123.35
C GLU A 409 211.52 -85.78 122.76
N ILE A 410 211.05 -86.19 121.57
CA ILE A 410 211.57 -87.33 120.80
C ILE A 410 213.08 -87.15 120.56
N ALA A 411 213.47 -85.99 120.00
CA ALA A 411 214.87 -85.69 119.68
C ALA A 411 215.77 -85.65 120.94
N ALA A 412 215.24 -85.14 122.06
CA ALA A 412 215.95 -85.13 123.34
C ALA A 412 216.21 -86.56 123.88
N LEU A 413 215.26 -87.47 123.74
CA LEU A 413 215.44 -88.88 124.12
C LEU A 413 216.42 -89.59 123.19
N GLU A 414 216.29 -89.41 121.87
CA GLU A 414 217.25 -89.89 120.86
C GLU A 414 218.70 -89.50 121.19
N HIS A 415 218.93 -88.22 121.52
CA HIS A 415 220.24 -87.73 121.91
C HIS A 415 220.76 -88.44 123.17
N ARG A 416 219.93 -88.60 124.21
CA ARG A 416 220.34 -89.23 125.48
C ARG A 416 220.69 -90.71 125.30
N ILE A 417 219.92 -91.45 124.50
CA ILE A 417 220.18 -92.86 124.16
C ILE A 417 221.57 -93.03 123.52
N ALA A 418 221.97 -92.07 122.68
CA ALA A 418 223.26 -92.08 121.98
C ALA A 418 224.44 -91.72 122.90
N THR A 419 224.27 -90.80 123.85
CA THR A 419 225.38 -90.28 124.68
C THR A 419 225.59 -90.98 126.02
N GLU A 420 224.53 -91.44 126.69
CA GLU A 420 224.65 -92.03 128.05
C GLU A 420 225.20 -93.47 128.04
N PHE A 421 225.21 -94.17 126.88
CA PHE A 421 225.47 -95.62 126.84
C PHE A 421 226.33 -96.06 125.63
N PRO A 422 227.50 -96.70 125.85
CA PRO A 422 228.34 -97.26 124.78
C PRO A 422 227.59 -98.19 123.82
N PRO A 423 228.08 -98.38 122.57
CA PRO A 423 227.44 -99.27 121.58
C PRO A 423 227.28 -100.71 122.08
N THR A 424 228.27 -101.22 122.81
CA THR A 424 228.32 -102.58 123.37
C THR A 424 227.74 -102.69 124.79
N SER A 425 227.25 -101.59 125.38
CA SER A 425 226.67 -101.60 126.73
C SER A 425 225.21 -102.02 126.69
N ASN A 426 224.92 -103.25 127.10
CA ASN A 426 223.56 -103.78 127.23
C ASN A 426 222.92 -103.38 128.57
N GLY A 427 223.07 -102.11 128.97
CA GLY A 427 222.54 -101.57 130.21
C GLY A 427 221.04 -101.27 130.09
N LYS A 428 220.23 -101.86 130.98
CA LYS A 428 218.76 -101.73 131.04
C LYS A 428 218.24 -100.28 130.83
N LYS A 429 218.95 -99.30 131.40
CA LYS A 429 218.63 -97.87 131.31
C LYS A 429 218.57 -97.31 129.88
N LYS A 430 219.29 -97.91 128.92
CA LYS A 430 219.24 -97.55 127.49
C LYS A 430 217.93 -97.95 126.82
N GLN A 431 217.42 -99.15 127.13
CA GLN A 431 216.16 -99.68 126.59
C GLN A 431 214.95 -98.87 127.07
N GLU A 432 214.98 -98.43 128.34
CA GLU A 432 213.92 -97.60 128.94
C GLU A 432 213.72 -96.29 128.14
N LEU A 433 214.80 -95.59 127.76
CA LEU A 433 214.72 -94.35 126.98
C LEU A 433 214.29 -94.59 125.53
N MET A 434 214.70 -95.70 124.90
CA MET A 434 214.27 -96.05 123.54
C MET A 434 212.76 -96.25 123.45
N ALA A 435 212.18 -96.97 124.42
CA ALA A 435 210.73 -97.17 124.49
C ALA A 435 209.96 -95.86 124.72
N GLU A 436 210.52 -94.93 125.50
CA GLU A 436 209.94 -93.61 125.75
C GLU A 436 209.89 -92.75 124.47
N ARG A 437 210.95 -92.82 123.64
CA ARG A 437 211.03 -92.12 122.33
C ARG A 437 209.98 -92.64 121.35
N ASP A 438 209.86 -93.96 121.22
CA ASP A 438 208.92 -94.62 120.32
C ASP A 438 207.44 -94.27 120.67
N LEU A 439 207.12 -94.22 121.97
CA LEU A 439 205.79 -93.81 122.47
C LEU A 439 205.44 -92.36 122.10
N LYS A 440 206.40 -91.43 122.19
CA LYS A 440 206.19 -90.04 121.78
C LYS A 440 206.06 -89.91 120.26
N GLN A 441 206.78 -90.74 119.47
CA GLN A 441 206.64 -90.79 118.01
C GLN A 441 205.21 -91.12 117.57
N VAL A 442 204.58 -92.14 118.18
CA VAL A 442 203.18 -92.52 117.92
C VAL A 442 202.22 -91.39 118.28
N SER A 443 202.48 -90.71 119.41
CA SER A 443 201.68 -89.58 119.87
C SER A 443 201.74 -88.40 118.89
N LEU A 444 202.90 -88.12 118.30
CA LEU A 444 203.08 -87.08 117.29
C LEU A 444 202.22 -87.34 116.04
N THR A 445 202.30 -88.55 115.47
CA THR A 445 201.51 -88.94 114.28
C THR A 445 200.00 -88.83 114.51
N SER A 446 199.52 -89.20 115.70
CA SER A 446 198.11 -89.05 116.11
C SER A 446 197.66 -87.58 116.08
N ILE A 447 198.50 -86.66 116.57
CA ILE A 447 198.19 -85.23 116.57
C ILE A 447 198.27 -84.65 115.16
N THR A 448 199.23 -85.05 114.32
CA THR A 448 199.28 -84.64 112.90
C THR A 448 197.97 -84.98 112.17
N THR A 449 197.39 -86.17 112.40
CA THR A 449 196.11 -86.57 111.79
C THR A 449 194.96 -85.66 112.22
N GLN A 450 194.93 -85.27 113.51
CA GLN A 450 193.89 -84.37 114.05
C GLN A 450 194.01 -82.94 113.50
N ILE A 451 195.24 -82.46 113.24
CA ILE A 451 195.49 -81.17 112.57
C ILE A 451 194.89 -81.17 111.15
N THR A 452 195.13 -82.22 110.37
CA THR A 452 194.56 -82.36 109.02
C THR A 452 193.02 -82.39 109.06
N ALA A 453 192.43 -83.14 109.99
CA ALA A 453 190.98 -83.21 110.15
C ALA A 453 190.35 -81.85 110.50
N LYS A 454 190.89 -81.12 111.50
CA LYS A 454 190.38 -79.78 111.85
C LYS A 454 190.58 -78.74 110.75
N THR A 455 191.64 -78.87 109.94
CA THR A 455 191.85 -78.01 108.77
C THR A 455 190.73 -78.15 107.74
N GLY A 456 190.27 -79.39 107.47
CA GLY A 456 189.13 -79.64 106.57
C GLY A 456 187.80 -79.11 107.13
N GLU A 457 187.57 -79.26 108.43
CA GLU A 457 186.35 -78.78 109.11
C GLU A 457 186.21 -77.25 109.06
N ILE A 458 187.33 -76.52 109.21
CA ILE A 458 187.41 -75.05 109.06
C ILE A 458 186.98 -74.62 107.65
N ALA A 459 187.46 -75.31 106.61
CA ALA A 459 187.11 -75.01 105.23
C ALA A 459 185.60 -75.25 104.94
N ALA A 460 185.03 -76.33 105.49
CA ALA A 460 183.60 -76.60 105.37
C ALA A 460 182.73 -75.48 105.97
N TYR A 461 183.04 -75.02 107.20
CA TYR A 461 182.30 -73.93 107.83
C TYR A 461 182.43 -72.57 107.11
N GLN A 462 183.52 -72.33 106.38
CA GLN A 462 183.67 -71.16 105.50
C GLN A 462 182.77 -71.27 104.24
N GLY A 463 182.63 -72.48 103.68
CA GLY A 463 181.67 -72.77 102.61
C GLY A 463 180.22 -72.53 103.04
N ASP A 464 179.80 -73.10 104.17
CA ASP A 464 178.46 -72.93 104.74
C ASP A 464 178.12 -71.45 104.96
N LEU A 465 179.07 -70.66 105.47
CA LEU A 465 178.92 -69.22 105.67
C LEU A 465 178.66 -68.46 104.37
N THR A 466 179.33 -68.84 103.29
CA THR A 466 179.23 -68.19 101.98
C THR A 466 177.86 -68.48 101.34
N ALA A 467 177.37 -69.72 101.45
CA ALA A 467 176.04 -70.13 101.01
C ALA A 467 174.93 -69.38 101.78
N LEU A 468 175.02 -69.33 103.12
CA LEU A 468 174.06 -68.62 103.96
C LEU A 468 174.02 -67.10 103.70
N GLN A 469 175.19 -66.47 103.53
CA GLN A 469 175.28 -65.04 103.22
C GLN A 469 174.61 -64.72 101.86
N SER A 470 174.74 -65.63 100.89
CA SER A 470 174.09 -65.51 99.57
C SER A 470 172.56 -65.66 99.65
N ALA A 471 172.07 -66.61 100.47
CA ALA A 471 170.64 -66.83 100.68
C ALA A 471 169.94 -65.63 101.34
N VAL A 472 170.57 -65.01 102.34
CA VAL A 472 170.05 -63.79 102.99
C VAL A 472 169.96 -62.62 102.00
N ASN A 473 170.95 -62.47 101.11
CA ASN A 473 170.92 -61.43 100.07
C ASN A 473 169.76 -61.63 99.08
N ALA A 474 169.51 -62.86 98.63
CA ALA A 474 168.39 -63.16 97.73
C ALA A 474 167.02 -62.85 98.36
N LEU A 475 166.83 -63.15 99.66
CA LEU A 475 165.61 -62.83 100.39
C LEU A 475 165.41 -61.31 100.55
N ASN A 476 166.49 -60.54 100.79
CA ASN A 476 166.42 -59.07 100.85
C ASN A 476 165.93 -58.45 99.53
N SER A 477 166.38 -58.95 98.38
CA SER A 477 165.89 -58.48 97.07
C SER A 477 164.40 -58.79 96.86
N GLN A 478 163.94 -59.98 97.27
CA GLN A 478 162.51 -60.33 97.20
C GLN A 478 161.64 -59.44 98.12
N LEU A 479 162.15 -59.12 99.31
CA LEU A 479 161.50 -58.20 100.26
C LEU A 479 161.33 -56.80 99.65
N GLN A 480 162.38 -56.26 99.03
CA GLN A 480 162.34 -54.93 98.39
C GLN A 480 161.30 -54.87 97.26
N VAL A 481 161.23 -55.89 96.40
CA VAL A 481 160.22 -55.99 95.32
C VAL A 481 158.79 -56.03 95.90
N LYS A 482 158.56 -56.78 96.97
CA LYS A 482 157.25 -56.85 97.63
C LYS A 482 156.86 -55.54 98.33
N GLN A 483 157.81 -54.82 98.92
CA GLN A 483 157.60 -53.48 99.48
C GLN A 483 157.20 -52.46 98.40
N GLN A 484 157.88 -52.45 97.25
CA GLN A 484 157.51 -51.62 96.11
C GLN A 484 156.11 -51.95 95.59
N ALA A 485 155.77 -53.24 95.46
CA ALA A 485 154.44 -53.67 95.03
C ALA A 485 153.33 -53.21 95.99
N SER A 486 153.54 -53.30 97.32
CA SER A 486 152.56 -52.79 98.30
C SER A 486 152.38 -51.28 98.20
N SER A 487 153.46 -50.51 98.01
CA SER A 487 153.38 -49.05 97.82
C SER A 487 152.63 -48.66 96.54
N ALA A 488 152.83 -49.38 95.43
CA ALA A 488 152.13 -49.12 94.17
C ALA A 488 150.62 -49.37 94.30
N LEU A 489 150.21 -50.46 94.96
CA LEU A 489 148.80 -50.76 95.23
C LEU A 489 148.16 -49.72 96.18
N GLN A 490 148.87 -49.29 97.22
CA GLN A 490 148.38 -48.23 98.12
C GLN A 490 148.12 -46.90 97.40
N GLN A 491 148.95 -46.54 96.40
CA GLN A 491 148.74 -45.35 95.57
C GLN A 491 147.51 -45.47 94.66
N GLN A 492 147.06 -46.68 94.30
CA GLN A 492 145.86 -46.89 93.48
C GLN A 492 144.55 -46.78 94.27
N SER A 493 144.57 -46.84 95.60
CA SER A 493 143.34 -46.82 96.42
C SER A 493 142.52 -45.53 96.27
N ALA A 494 143.16 -44.36 96.26
CA ALA A 494 142.44 -43.08 96.16
C ALA A 494 141.82 -42.83 94.76
N PRO A 495 142.52 -43.08 93.63
CA PRO A 495 141.91 -43.04 92.30
C PRO A 495 140.72 -44.01 92.14
N LEU A 496 140.81 -45.23 92.70
CA LEU A 496 139.72 -46.21 92.61
C LEU A 496 138.50 -45.79 93.44
N GLN A 497 138.69 -45.23 94.64
CA GLN A 497 137.58 -44.68 95.43
C GLN A 497 136.90 -43.51 94.72
N ALA A 498 137.67 -42.57 94.15
CA ALA A 498 137.11 -41.44 93.41
C ALA A 498 136.30 -41.87 92.18
N ALA A 499 136.70 -42.97 91.51
CA ALA A 499 135.94 -43.56 90.41
C ALA A 499 134.59 -44.16 90.88
N LEU A 500 134.58 -44.82 92.04
CA LEU A 500 133.35 -45.33 92.67
C LEU A 500 132.40 -44.19 93.07
N ASP A 501 132.92 -43.14 93.70
CA ASP A 501 132.12 -41.99 94.13
C ASP A 501 131.50 -41.26 92.93
N ALA A 502 132.26 -41.09 91.84
CA ALA A 502 131.77 -40.53 90.59
C ALA A 502 130.70 -41.40 89.92
N ALA A 503 130.85 -42.73 89.93
CA ALA A 503 129.85 -43.66 89.40
C ALA A 503 128.54 -43.61 90.20
N ASN A 504 128.63 -43.58 91.54
CA ASN A 504 127.47 -43.42 92.43
C ASN A 504 126.76 -42.07 92.21
N ALA A 505 127.50 -40.98 92.03
CA ALA A 505 126.92 -39.67 91.71
C ALA A 505 126.17 -39.69 90.36
N ALA A 506 126.72 -40.34 89.33
CA ALA A 506 126.06 -40.49 88.03
C ALA A 506 124.77 -41.32 88.11
N VAL A 507 124.76 -42.40 88.90
CA VAL A 507 123.57 -43.21 89.21
C VAL A 507 122.48 -42.34 89.86
N ALA A 508 122.83 -41.57 90.90
CA ALA A 508 121.88 -40.69 91.59
C ALA A 508 121.31 -39.59 90.68
N THR A 509 122.15 -38.96 89.84
CA THR A 509 121.70 -37.99 88.83
C THR A 509 120.71 -38.63 87.86
N LYS A 510 121.00 -39.83 87.34
CA LYS A 510 120.12 -40.50 86.37
C LYS A 510 118.80 -40.96 86.98
N GLN A 511 118.76 -41.27 88.28
CA GLN A 511 117.50 -41.49 89.01
C GLN A 511 116.65 -40.21 89.08
N GLY A 512 117.26 -39.05 89.31
CA GLY A 512 116.59 -37.74 89.27
C GLY A 512 116.01 -37.38 87.89
N ASP A 513 116.74 -37.65 86.82
CA ASP A 513 116.25 -37.52 85.44
C ASP A 513 114.97 -38.34 85.22
N ILE A 514 115.00 -39.63 85.59
CA ILE A 514 113.88 -40.57 85.41
C ILE A 514 112.66 -40.10 86.20
N ALA A 515 112.82 -39.69 87.45
CA ALA A 515 111.72 -39.15 88.26
C ALA A 515 111.10 -37.88 87.64
N THR A 516 111.93 -37.01 87.06
CA THR A 516 111.47 -35.79 86.38
C THR A 516 110.68 -36.13 85.11
N LEU A 517 111.17 -37.06 84.29
CA LEU A 517 110.48 -37.53 83.08
C LEU A 517 109.16 -38.24 83.41
N GLN A 518 109.14 -39.06 84.47
CA GLN A 518 107.92 -39.69 84.98
C GLN A 518 106.90 -38.66 85.49
N GLY A 519 107.35 -37.59 86.16
CA GLY A 519 106.48 -36.49 86.60
C GLY A 519 105.83 -35.70 85.47
N GLN A 520 106.43 -35.68 84.27
CA GLN A 520 105.85 -35.05 83.07
C GLN A 520 104.75 -35.89 82.41
N LEU A 521 104.75 -37.21 82.61
CA LEU A 521 103.90 -38.15 81.88
C LEU A 521 102.38 -37.98 82.15
N PRO A 522 101.89 -37.78 83.39
CA PRO A 522 100.45 -37.64 83.66
C PRO A 522 99.82 -36.43 82.98
N ALA A 523 100.55 -35.31 82.86
CA ALA A 523 100.07 -34.11 82.18
C ALA A 523 99.88 -34.34 80.67
N LEU A 524 100.83 -35.06 80.04
CA LEU A 524 100.73 -35.45 78.63
C LEU A 524 99.59 -36.46 78.40
N GLN A 525 99.41 -37.42 79.32
CA GLN A 525 98.31 -38.39 79.27
C GLN A 525 96.94 -37.72 79.43
N ALA A 526 96.81 -36.74 80.34
CA ALA A 526 95.59 -35.93 80.47
C ALA A 526 95.31 -35.12 79.20
N GLY A 527 96.33 -34.47 78.62
CA GLY A 527 96.21 -33.74 77.36
C GLY A 527 95.77 -34.63 76.19
N ALA A 528 96.35 -35.83 76.06
CA ALA A 528 95.94 -36.81 75.05
C ALA A 528 94.51 -37.33 75.28
N THR A 529 94.09 -37.47 76.54
CA THR A 529 92.70 -37.87 76.88
C THR A 529 91.70 -36.78 76.48
N LEU A 530 91.99 -35.52 76.83
CA LEU A 530 91.16 -34.37 76.46
C LEU A 530 91.05 -34.19 74.93
N ALA A 531 92.15 -34.34 74.20
CA ALA A 531 92.14 -34.24 72.74
C ALA A 531 91.26 -35.32 72.09
N ASN A 532 91.31 -36.57 72.59
CA ASN A 532 90.44 -37.65 72.11
C ASN A 532 88.96 -37.43 72.50
N ALA A 533 88.68 -36.81 73.64
CA ALA A 533 87.31 -36.41 74.01
C ALA A 533 86.77 -35.36 73.02
N SER A 534 87.54 -34.31 72.72
CA SER A 534 87.16 -33.29 71.71
C SER A 534 86.93 -33.87 70.32
N VAL A 535 87.75 -34.84 69.88
CA VAL A 535 87.52 -35.59 68.63
C VAL A 535 86.18 -36.34 68.67
N THR A 536 85.87 -37.00 69.79
CA THR A 536 84.63 -37.77 69.97
C THR A 536 83.40 -36.85 69.97
N ASP A 537 83.48 -35.70 70.62
CA ASP A 537 82.39 -34.73 70.68
C ASP A 537 82.14 -34.06 69.31
N LYS A 538 83.21 -33.67 68.60
CA LYS A 538 83.09 -33.12 67.24
C LYS A 538 82.59 -34.15 66.22
N ALA A 539 82.97 -35.43 66.37
CA ALA A 539 82.40 -36.51 65.57
C ALA A 539 80.89 -36.72 65.83
N ARG A 540 80.44 -36.55 67.08
CA ARG A 540 79.00 -36.60 67.43
C ARG A 540 78.24 -35.40 66.86
N GLU A 541 78.82 -34.20 66.91
CA GLU A 541 78.26 -33.00 66.27
C GLU A 541 78.11 -33.20 64.76
N LEU A 542 79.17 -33.67 64.09
CA LEU A 542 79.15 -33.98 62.65
C LEU A 542 78.07 -35.03 62.31
N SER A 543 77.94 -36.09 63.12
CA SER A 543 76.90 -37.10 62.93
C SER A 543 75.48 -36.54 63.10
N ASN A 544 75.27 -35.56 63.99
CA ASN A 544 73.98 -34.89 64.15
C ASN A 544 73.66 -33.98 62.95
N LEU A 545 74.64 -33.21 62.46
CA LEU A 545 74.49 -32.36 61.28
C LEU A 545 74.19 -33.20 60.02
N GLN A 546 74.91 -34.32 59.84
CA GLN A 546 74.66 -35.29 58.78
C GLN A 546 73.27 -35.96 58.91
N GLY A 547 72.80 -36.24 60.13
CA GLY A 547 71.45 -36.75 60.38
C GLY A 547 70.32 -35.75 60.11
N GLN A 548 70.60 -34.44 60.13
CA GLN A 548 69.63 -33.39 59.79
C GLN A 548 69.51 -33.16 58.28
N LEU A 549 70.55 -33.46 57.49
CA LEU A 549 70.60 -33.12 56.06
C LEU A 549 69.49 -33.80 55.22
N PRO A 550 69.19 -35.12 55.36
CA PRO A 550 68.17 -35.77 54.55
C PRO A 550 66.79 -35.12 54.67
N ALA A 551 66.37 -34.76 55.89
CA ALA A 551 65.07 -34.12 56.11
C ALA A 551 64.95 -32.73 55.46
N LEU A 552 66.07 -32.02 55.25
CA LEU A 552 66.09 -30.77 54.49
C LEU A 552 66.05 -31.03 52.98
N GLN A 553 66.70 -32.09 52.49
CA GLN A 553 66.66 -32.50 51.08
C GLN A 553 65.25 -33.00 50.69
N ASP A 554 64.62 -33.83 51.53
CA ASP A 554 63.24 -34.28 51.37
C ASP A 554 62.26 -33.08 51.31
N ALA A 555 62.49 -32.05 52.13
CA ALA A 555 61.69 -30.83 52.12
C ALA A 555 61.92 -29.99 50.85
N GLU A 556 63.17 -29.90 50.37
CA GLU A 556 63.51 -29.21 49.13
C GLU A 556 62.86 -29.87 47.90
N ASP A 557 62.94 -31.20 47.80
CA ASP A 557 62.36 -31.95 46.69
C ASP A 557 60.82 -32.00 46.78
N SER A 558 60.25 -32.02 47.99
CA SER A 558 58.80 -31.83 48.20
C SER A 558 58.32 -30.46 47.72
N ALA A 559 59.08 -29.39 47.99
CA ALA A 559 58.77 -28.04 47.51
C ALA A 559 58.87 -27.95 45.98
N LYS A 560 59.90 -28.57 45.36
CA LYS A 560 60.04 -28.65 43.90
C LYS A 560 58.86 -29.40 43.26
N ALA A 561 58.44 -30.52 43.85
CA ALA A 561 57.29 -31.29 43.39
C ALA A 561 55.99 -30.46 43.48
N ALA A 562 55.78 -29.72 44.57
CA ALA A 562 54.65 -28.82 44.71
C ALA A 562 54.64 -27.70 43.64
N VAL A 563 55.79 -27.12 43.31
CA VAL A 563 55.93 -26.15 42.20
C VAL A 563 55.55 -26.77 40.85
N VAL A 564 55.91 -28.03 40.59
CA VAL A 564 55.54 -28.73 39.35
C VAL A 564 54.03 -28.96 39.27
N VAL A 565 53.40 -29.43 40.36
CA VAL A 565 51.94 -29.62 40.43
C VAL A 565 51.21 -28.29 40.25
N GLN A 566 51.66 -27.22 40.92
CA GLN A 566 51.01 -25.92 40.81
C GLN A 566 51.14 -25.31 39.40
N LYS A 567 52.23 -25.55 38.68
CA LYS A 567 52.35 -25.19 37.25
C LYS A 567 51.33 -25.92 36.37
N GLN A 568 51.01 -27.17 36.68
CA GLN A 568 49.96 -27.91 35.96
C GLN A 568 48.57 -27.35 36.26
N VAL A 569 48.30 -26.92 37.51
CA VAL A 569 47.06 -26.23 37.88
C VAL A 569 46.92 -24.90 37.11
N VAL A 570 47.96 -24.06 37.09
CA VAL A 570 47.97 -22.80 36.32
C VAL A 570 47.69 -23.07 34.84
N ALA A 571 48.44 -23.97 34.21
CA ALA A 571 48.27 -24.28 32.78
C ALA A 571 46.87 -24.84 32.45
N ALA A 572 46.27 -25.65 33.33
CA ALA A 572 44.91 -26.16 33.16
C ALA A 572 43.83 -25.06 33.29
N LEU A 573 44.04 -24.07 34.16
CA LEU A 573 43.15 -22.93 34.33
C LEU A 573 43.31 -21.90 33.19
N GLU A 574 44.52 -21.72 32.65
CA GLU A 574 44.78 -20.87 31.49
C GLU A 574 44.21 -21.48 30.20
N ALA A 575 44.24 -22.81 30.04
CA ALA A 575 43.75 -23.50 28.85
C ALA A 575 42.25 -23.34 28.57
N THR A 576 41.43 -22.95 29.56
CA THR A 576 40.00 -22.69 29.36
C THR A 576 39.70 -21.25 28.93
N LEU A 577 40.59 -20.29 29.21
CA LEU A 577 40.38 -18.86 28.90
C LEU A 577 40.08 -18.59 27.41
N PRO A 578 40.73 -19.23 26.41
CA PRO A 578 40.38 -19.02 25.01
C PRO A 578 38.92 -19.38 24.71
N SER A 579 38.43 -20.52 25.20
CA SER A 579 37.04 -20.97 24.96
C SER A 579 36.00 -20.07 25.62
N LEU A 580 36.30 -19.51 26.80
CA LEU A 580 35.44 -18.53 27.47
C LEU A 580 35.45 -17.18 26.73
N THR A 581 36.61 -16.78 26.20
CA THR A 581 36.76 -15.55 25.40
C THR A 581 36.01 -15.66 24.07
N GLU A 582 36.09 -16.80 23.38
CA GLU A 582 35.32 -17.10 22.17
C GLU A 582 33.82 -17.17 22.45
N GLY A 583 33.40 -17.79 23.57
CA GLY A 583 32.01 -17.82 24.01
C GLY A 583 31.42 -16.44 24.28
N LEU A 584 32.18 -15.56 24.95
CA LEU A 584 31.82 -14.17 25.18
C LEU A 584 31.74 -13.37 23.87
N ALA A 585 32.68 -13.57 22.94
CA ALA A 585 32.66 -12.93 21.63
C ALA A 585 31.43 -13.38 20.80
N ALA A 586 31.09 -14.67 20.86
CA ALA A 586 29.89 -15.21 20.21
C ALA A 586 28.60 -14.66 20.83
N ALA A 587 28.54 -14.47 22.16
CA ALA A 587 27.39 -13.85 22.83
C ALA A 587 27.20 -12.39 22.39
N HIS A 588 28.27 -11.59 22.34
CA HIS A 588 28.20 -10.22 21.82
C HIS A 588 27.76 -10.18 20.35
N ALA A 589 28.29 -11.05 19.49
CA ALA A 589 27.86 -11.14 18.10
C ALA A 589 26.38 -11.52 17.93
N ALA A 590 25.85 -12.37 18.80
CA ALA A 590 24.42 -12.71 18.82
C ALA A 590 23.54 -11.53 19.28
N ILE A 591 23.97 -10.78 20.31
CA ILE A 591 23.30 -9.56 20.78
C ILE A 591 23.21 -8.52 19.64
N ASP A 592 24.31 -8.24 18.95
CA ASP A 592 24.33 -7.23 17.88
C ASP A 592 23.55 -7.68 16.63
N ALA A 593 23.56 -8.99 16.31
CA ALA A 593 22.69 -9.55 15.29
C ALA A 593 21.20 -9.37 15.65
N GLN A 594 20.82 -9.65 16.90
CA GLN A 594 19.44 -9.50 17.37
C GLN A 594 19.00 -8.02 17.43
N ARG A 595 19.89 -7.09 17.77
CA ARG A 595 19.64 -5.63 17.65
C ARG A 595 19.36 -5.23 16.20
N SER A 596 20.06 -5.82 15.23
CA SER A 596 19.81 -5.59 13.81
C SER A 596 18.45 -6.14 13.36
N VAL A 597 18.06 -7.34 13.82
CA VAL A 597 16.72 -7.92 13.60
C VAL A 597 15.63 -7.00 14.19
N LEU A 598 15.80 -6.55 15.44
CA LEU A 598 14.87 -5.64 16.11
C LEU A 598 14.69 -4.33 15.34
N GLY A 599 15.76 -3.72 14.84
CA GLY A 599 15.69 -2.52 14.00
C GLY A 599 14.93 -2.75 12.68
N GLY A 600 15.08 -3.92 12.07
CA GLY A 600 14.31 -4.31 10.88
C GLY A 600 12.81 -4.46 11.17
N LEU A 601 12.45 -5.11 12.29
CA LEU A 601 11.07 -5.29 12.72
C LEU A 601 10.40 -3.96 13.13
N GLN A 602 11.16 -3.05 13.74
CA GLN A 602 10.68 -1.68 14.02
C GLN A 602 10.38 -0.91 12.73
N GLY A 603 11.18 -1.08 11.67
CA GLY A 603 10.88 -0.55 10.34
C GLY A 603 9.57 -1.12 9.77
N GLN A 604 9.40 -2.44 9.81
CA GLN A 604 8.18 -3.11 9.34
C GLN A 604 6.93 -2.68 10.12
N LEU A 605 7.03 -2.40 11.42
CA LEU A 605 5.94 -1.85 12.23
C LEU A 605 5.55 -0.44 11.76
N VAL A 606 6.51 0.43 11.44
CA VAL A 606 6.25 1.76 10.89
C VAL A 606 5.59 1.66 9.50
N ASP A 607 6.08 0.77 8.63
CA ASP A 607 5.48 0.54 7.31
C ASP A 607 4.04 0.03 7.42
N ALA A 608 3.75 -0.89 8.35
CA ALA A 608 2.40 -1.37 8.62
C ALA A 608 1.48 -0.26 9.16
N GLN A 609 1.97 0.59 10.07
CA GLN A 609 1.22 1.73 10.60
C GLN A 609 0.88 2.76 9.51
N ASN A 610 1.83 3.05 8.61
CA ASN A 610 1.60 3.91 7.46
C ASN A 610 0.56 3.30 6.49
N ALA A 611 0.57 1.98 6.30
CA ALA A 611 -0.40 1.28 5.47
C ALA A 611 -1.82 1.30 6.07
N ALA A 612 -1.96 1.13 7.39
CA ALA A 612 -3.23 1.23 8.10
C ALA A 612 -3.85 2.62 7.95
N VAL A 613 -3.10 3.68 8.26
CA VAL A 613 -3.54 5.08 8.11
C VAL A 613 -3.93 5.41 6.65
N ALA A 614 -3.23 4.85 5.66
CA ALA A 614 -3.58 5.01 4.26
C ALA A 614 -4.88 4.28 3.88
N ALA A 615 -5.13 3.09 4.45
CA ALA A 615 -6.36 2.33 4.25
C ALA A 615 -7.58 3.00 4.92
N GLU A 616 -7.45 3.45 6.17
CA GLU A 616 -8.46 4.26 6.87
C GLU A 616 -8.83 5.52 6.06
N GLY A 617 -7.81 6.23 5.54
CA GLY A 617 -8.01 7.41 4.70
C GLY A 617 -8.78 7.11 3.40
N ALA A 618 -8.55 5.95 2.79
CA ALA A 618 -9.28 5.50 1.61
C ALA A 618 -10.74 5.12 1.94
N VAL A 619 -10.97 4.40 3.05
CA VAL A 619 -12.31 4.06 3.58
C VAL A 619 -13.11 5.34 3.87
N ALA A 620 -12.51 6.33 4.54
CA ALA A 620 -13.14 7.62 4.83
C ALA A 620 -13.48 8.39 3.55
N THR A 621 -12.57 8.41 2.58
CA THR A 621 -12.79 9.07 1.27
C THR A 621 -13.95 8.43 0.51
N LYS A 622 -14.00 7.08 0.43
CA LYS A 622 -15.06 6.38 -0.30
C LYS A 622 -16.42 6.44 0.41
N SER A 623 -16.41 6.52 1.74
CA SER A 623 -17.61 6.79 2.55
C SER A 623 -18.17 8.19 2.29
N ALA A 624 -17.33 9.22 2.11
CA ALA A 624 -17.75 10.57 1.77
C ALA A 624 -18.30 10.68 0.33
N GLU A 625 -17.72 9.93 -0.62
CA GLU A 625 -18.25 9.80 -1.98
C GLU A 625 -19.66 9.20 -1.97
N LEU A 626 -19.85 8.09 -1.23
CA LEU A 626 -21.16 7.46 -1.03
C LEU A 626 -22.17 8.39 -0.35
N ALA A 627 -21.77 9.15 0.66
CA ALA A 627 -22.65 10.14 1.30
C ALA A 627 -23.11 11.23 0.31
N THR A 628 -22.22 11.64 -0.61
CA THR A 628 -22.54 12.61 -1.66
C THR A 628 -23.53 12.01 -2.67
N LEU A 629 -23.26 10.81 -3.20
CA LEU A 629 -24.13 10.14 -4.17
C LEU A 629 -25.53 9.84 -3.60
N ASN A 630 -25.62 9.41 -2.34
CA ASN A 630 -26.91 9.22 -1.66
C ASN A 630 -27.65 10.55 -1.41
N GLY A 631 -26.93 11.67 -1.29
CA GLY A 631 -27.51 13.01 -1.21
C GLY A 631 -28.10 13.52 -2.53
N GLU A 632 -27.65 13.00 -3.67
CA GLU A 632 -28.18 13.36 -5.01
C GLU A 632 -29.46 12.59 -5.36
N LEU A 633 -29.66 11.38 -4.81
CA LEU A 633 -30.83 10.53 -5.10
C LEU A 633 -32.19 11.20 -4.88
N PRO A 634 -32.47 11.91 -3.76
CA PRO A 634 -33.79 12.50 -3.52
C PRO A 634 -34.19 13.53 -4.58
N ALA A 635 -33.24 14.36 -5.04
CA ALA A 635 -33.49 15.37 -6.07
C ALA A 635 -33.74 14.74 -7.45
N LEU A 636 -33.06 13.64 -7.78
CA LEU A 636 -33.32 12.87 -9.00
C LEU A 636 -34.66 12.13 -8.97
N GLN A 637 -35.05 11.58 -7.81
CA GLN A 637 -36.37 10.98 -7.62
C GLN A 637 -37.48 12.05 -7.76
N GLU A 638 -37.33 13.20 -7.11
CA GLU A 638 -38.24 14.34 -7.24
C GLU A 638 -38.34 14.85 -8.69
N ALA A 639 -37.22 14.88 -9.44
CA ALA A 639 -37.23 15.23 -10.86
C ALA A 639 -38.02 14.22 -11.72
N VAL A 640 -37.84 12.91 -11.47
CA VAL A 640 -38.61 11.85 -12.14
C VAL A 640 -40.11 12.00 -11.84
N ASP A 641 -40.48 12.20 -10.57
CA ASP A 641 -41.88 12.29 -10.14
C ASP A 641 -42.57 13.55 -10.69
N ASN A 642 -41.90 14.70 -10.65
CA ASN A 642 -42.42 15.95 -11.22
C ASN A 642 -42.58 15.89 -12.75
N THR A 643 -41.66 15.21 -13.45
CA THR A 643 -41.75 15.09 -14.92
C THR A 643 -42.85 14.10 -15.31
N ASN A 644 -43.01 12.99 -14.59
CA ASN A 644 -44.14 12.07 -14.75
C ASN A 644 -45.49 12.74 -14.45
N ALA A 645 -45.57 13.57 -13.41
CA ALA A 645 -46.77 14.36 -13.14
C ALA A 645 -47.10 15.34 -14.29
N SER A 646 -46.08 15.97 -14.87
CA SER A 646 -46.23 16.86 -16.03
C SER A 646 -46.71 16.12 -17.28
N VAL A 647 -46.18 14.91 -17.54
CA VAL A 647 -46.68 14.00 -18.60
C VAL A 647 -48.16 13.66 -18.38
N ALA A 648 -48.56 13.30 -17.16
CA ALA A 648 -49.95 12.94 -16.84
C ALA A 648 -50.92 14.12 -17.00
N ILE A 649 -50.53 15.33 -16.57
CA ILE A 649 -51.30 16.56 -16.80
C ILE A 649 -51.48 16.80 -18.30
N LYS A 650 -50.40 16.68 -19.09
CA LYS A 650 -50.45 16.96 -20.53
C LYS A 650 -51.28 15.93 -21.33
N GLN A 651 -51.30 14.68 -20.88
CA GLN A 651 -52.24 13.67 -21.41
C GLN A 651 -53.70 14.05 -21.12
N GLY A 652 -53.98 14.63 -19.94
CA GLY A 652 -55.28 15.21 -19.58
C GLY A 652 -55.69 16.37 -20.49
N ASP A 653 -54.79 17.33 -20.73
CA ASP A 653 -55.03 18.45 -21.66
C ASP A 653 -55.39 17.95 -23.06
N ILE A 654 -54.63 16.98 -23.60
CA ILE A 654 -54.88 16.40 -24.92
C ILE A 654 -56.26 15.71 -24.96
N ALA A 655 -56.65 14.98 -23.91
CA ALA A 655 -57.97 14.37 -23.82
C ALA A 655 -59.10 15.44 -23.84
N ALA A 656 -58.95 16.51 -23.06
CA ALA A 656 -59.91 17.62 -23.02
C ALA A 656 -60.02 18.35 -24.38
N LEU A 657 -58.89 18.60 -25.05
CA LEU A 657 -58.87 19.21 -26.38
C LEU A 657 -59.54 18.33 -27.45
N ASN A 658 -59.32 17.01 -27.42
CA ASN A 658 -60.00 16.07 -28.32
C ASN A 658 -61.53 16.02 -28.09
N ILE A 659 -61.98 16.13 -26.84
CA ILE A 659 -63.41 16.28 -26.51
C ILE A 659 -63.96 17.60 -27.09
N ALA A 660 -63.21 18.71 -26.98
CA ALA A 660 -63.61 19.99 -27.56
C ALA A 660 -63.69 19.96 -29.09
N VAL A 661 -62.73 19.34 -29.79
CA VAL A 661 -62.79 19.10 -31.24
C VAL A 661 -64.03 18.29 -31.62
N THR A 662 -64.30 17.20 -30.89
CA THR A 662 -65.47 16.33 -31.12
C THR A 662 -66.79 17.09 -30.95
N HIS A 663 -66.89 17.95 -29.94
CA HIS A 663 -68.06 18.79 -29.70
C HIS A 663 -68.26 19.84 -30.80
N LEU A 664 -67.19 20.49 -31.27
CA LEU A 664 -67.25 21.45 -32.39
C LEU A 664 -67.64 20.79 -33.71
N LEU A 665 -67.18 19.56 -33.98
CA LEU A 665 -67.61 18.76 -35.13
C LEU A 665 -69.11 18.41 -35.05
N ALA A 666 -69.63 18.09 -33.86
CA ALA A 666 -71.06 17.87 -33.66
C ALA A 666 -71.90 19.14 -33.89
N ILE A 667 -71.43 20.30 -33.41
CA ILE A 667 -72.05 21.61 -33.70
C ILE A 667 -72.07 21.87 -35.21
N LEU A 668 -70.94 21.70 -35.90
CA LEU A 668 -70.85 21.91 -37.36
C LEU A 668 -71.81 20.99 -38.13
N SER A 669 -71.94 19.73 -37.72
CA SER A 669 -72.91 18.80 -38.30
C SER A 669 -74.36 19.23 -38.04
N GLY A 670 -74.66 19.82 -36.88
CA GLY A 670 -75.97 20.36 -36.54
C GLY A 670 -76.34 21.60 -37.37
N ILE A 671 -75.39 22.53 -37.54
CA ILE A 671 -75.57 23.72 -38.38
C ILE A 671 -75.78 23.32 -39.85
N ASN A 672 -75.01 22.36 -40.37
CA ASN A 672 -75.19 21.87 -41.74
C ASN A 672 -76.60 21.27 -41.95
N ALA A 673 -77.13 20.52 -40.98
CA ALA A 673 -78.50 20.01 -41.06
C ALA A 673 -79.56 21.13 -41.03
N GLN A 674 -79.31 22.21 -40.27
CA GLN A 674 -80.18 23.41 -40.27
C GLN A 674 -80.11 24.17 -41.60
N ILE A 675 -78.93 24.28 -42.23
CA ILE A 675 -78.78 24.85 -43.57
C ILE A 675 -79.62 24.05 -44.58
N THR A 676 -79.48 22.73 -44.61
CA THR A 676 -80.25 21.86 -45.53
C THR A 676 -81.76 21.97 -45.34
N ALA A 677 -82.23 22.11 -44.09
CA ALA A 677 -83.64 22.33 -43.81
C ALA A 677 -84.11 23.72 -44.31
N GLN A 678 -83.35 24.78 -44.02
CA GLN A 678 -83.73 26.14 -44.40
C GLN A 678 -83.65 26.37 -45.93
N GLU A 679 -82.75 25.69 -46.63
CA GLU A 679 -82.68 25.67 -48.10
C GLU A 679 -83.91 24.97 -48.71
N ALA A 680 -84.44 23.93 -48.07
CA ALA A 680 -85.69 23.29 -48.48
C ALA A 680 -86.91 24.21 -48.28
N ASP A 681 -86.95 24.98 -47.17
CA ASP A 681 -87.99 26.01 -46.95
C ASP A 681 -87.93 27.13 -48.00
N VAL A 682 -86.72 27.61 -48.35
CA VAL A 682 -86.53 28.56 -49.47
C VAL A 682 -87.12 28.01 -50.76
N LEU A 683 -86.84 26.74 -51.09
CA LEU A 683 -87.33 26.09 -52.30
C LEU A 683 -88.87 25.94 -52.29
N ALA A 684 -89.45 25.60 -51.13
CA ALA A 684 -90.90 25.48 -50.96
C ALA A 684 -91.60 26.84 -51.12
N LEU A 685 -91.06 27.91 -50.54
CA LEU A 685 -91.59 29.28 -50.67
C LEU A 685 -91.49 29.78 -52.12
N GLN A 686 -90.39 29.51 -52.82
CA GLN A 686 -90.27 29.79 -54.26
C GLN A 686 -91.34 29.07 -55.09
N GLY A 687 -91.63 27.81 -54.75
CA GLY A 687 -92.70 27.00 -55.36
C GLY A 687 -94.11 27.55 -55.13
N GLN A 688 -94.35 28.34 -54.08
CA GLN A 688 -95.63 28.99 -53.78
C GLN A 688 -95.75 30.40 -54.39
N VAL A 689 -94.66 31.16 -54.44
CA VAL A 689 -94.65 32.53 -54.99
C VAL A 689 -94.82 32.53 -56.52
N ALA A 690 -94.18 31.59 -57.24
CA ALA A 690 -94.21 31.60 -58.70
C ALA A 690 -95.61 31.39 -59.32
N PRO A 691 -96.47 30.45 -58.86
CA PRO A 691 -97.84 30.31 -59.36
C PRO A 691 -98.73 31.53 -59.09
N LEU A 692 -98.56 32.19 -57.94
CA LEU A 692 -99.35 33.39 -57.59
C LEU A 692 -98.97 34.59 -58.47
N LEU A 693 -97.68 34.78 -58.77
CA LEU A 693 -97.24 35.78 -59.76
C LEU A 693 -97.81 35.51 -61.16
N ALA A 694 -97.92 34.24 -61.56
CA ALA A 694 -98.55 33.86 -62.83
C ALA A 694 -100.07 34.16 -62.83
N ARG A 695 -100.79 33.88 -61.73
CA ARG A 695 -102.23 34.21 -61.60
C ARG A 695 -102.46 35.72 -61.58
N LEU A 696 -101.59 36.49 -60.93
CA LEU A 696 -101.67 37.96 -60.91
C LEU A 696 -101.53 38.55 -62.32
N ASN A 697 -100.55 38.08 -63.08
CA ASN A 697 -100.36 38.48 -64.49
C ASN A 697 -101.55 38.10 -65.37
N PHE A 698 -102.13 36.90 -65.17
CA PHE A 698 -103.32 36.46 -65.90
C PHE A 698 -104.54 37.36 -65.62
N LEU A 699 -104.85 37.60 -64.34
CA LEU A 699 -105.98 38.46 -63.95
C LEU A 699 -105.83 39.89 -64.48
N ASN A 700 -104.62 40.44 -64.51
CA ASN A 700 -104.37 41.77 -65.08
C ASN A 700 -104.59 41.80 -66.61
N GLY A 701 -104.46 40.66 -67.30
CA GLY A 701 -104.86 40.51 -68.71
C GLY A 701 -106.38 40.49 -68.90
N GLU A 702 -107.09 39.70 -68.11
CA GLU A 702 -108.57 39.59 -68.16
C GLU A 702 -109.25 40.93 -67.88
N ILE A 703 -108.79 41.70 -66.88
CA ILE A 703 -109.30 43.05 -66.59
C ILE A 703 -109.15 43.96 -67.82
N THR A 704 -107.97 43.96 -68.45
CA THR A 704 -107.68 44.77 -69.64
C THR A 704 -108.59 44.41 -70.83
N ALA A 705 -108.97 43.13 -70.96
CA ALA A 705 -109.91 42.68 -71.98
C ALA A 705 -111.36 43.10 -71.69
N ALA A 706 -111.78 43.05 -70.42
CA ALA A 706 -113.11 43.47 -69.99
C ALA A 706 -113.31 45.00 -70.13
N ASP A 707 -112.33 45.81 -69.75
CA ASP A 707 -112.33 47.27 -69.98
C ASP A 707 -112.52 47.62 -71.48
N ALA A 708 -111.84 46.89 -72.37
CA ALA A 708 -111.95 47.09 -73.81
C ALA A 708 -113.34 46.70 -74.36
N ALA A 709 -113.98 45.67 -73.81
CA ALA A 709 -115.34 45.26 -74.17
C ALA A 709 -116.38 46.29 -73.70
N LEU A 710 -116.24 46.81 -72.47
CA LEU A 710 -117.08 47.86 -71.91
C LEU A 710 -117.05 49.13 -72.79
N ALA A 711 -115.85 49.58 -73.18
CA ALA A 711 -115.68 50.74 -74.06
C ALA A 711 -116.35 50.56 -75.44
N ALA A 712 -116.34 49.35 -75.99
CA ALA A 712 -117.02 49.04 -77.25
C ALA A 712 -118.55 49.14 -77.14
N LEU A 713 -119.14 48.59 -76.07
CA LEU A 713 -120.58 48.64 -75.80
C LEU A 713 -121.09 50.08 -75.59
N GLN A 714 -120.33 50.89 -74.83
CA GLN A 714 -120.62 52.33 -74.66
C GLN A 714 -120.59 53.09 -76.01
N GLY A 715 -119.67 52.72 -76.91
CA GLY A 715 -119.61 53.23 -78.28
C GLY A 715 -120.83 52.84 -79.14
N GLN A 716 -121.34 51.61 -78.99
CA GLN A 716 -122.55 51.14 -79.69
C GLN A 716 -123.81 51.88 -79.20
N LEU A 717 -123.98 52.04 -77.89
CA LEU A 717 -125.10 52.79 -77.30
C LEU A 717 -125.16 54.23 -77.85
N THR A 718 -124.01 54.90 -77.89
CA THR A 718 -123.82 56.26 -78.45
C THR A 718 -124.07 56.33 -79.97
N SER A 719 -124.15 55.19 -80.66
CA SER A 719 -124.57 55.10 -82.06
C SER A 719 -126.08 54.97 -82.22
N LEU A 720 -126.74 54.21 -81.34
CA LEU A 720 -128.19 54.00 -81.39
C LEU A 720 -128.98 55.25 -81.01
N ASP A 721 -128.57 56.00 -79.98
CA ASP A 721 -129.25 57.25 -79.58
C ASP A 721 -129.42 58.24 -80.75
N ARG A 722 -128.40 58.33 -81.60
CA ARG A 722 -128.42 59.18 -82.81
C ARG A 722 -129.38 58.66 -83.89
N GLN A 723 -129.56 57.34 -83.99
CA GLN A 723 -130.49 56.72 -84.94
C GLN A 723 -131.95 56.88 -84.47
N VAL A 724 -132.22 56.63 -83.17
CA VAL A 724 -133.53 56.90 -82.53
C VAL A 724 -133.92 58.37 -82.74
N THR A 725 -133.01 59.30 -82.47
CA THR A 725 -133.24 60.75 -82.66
C THR A 725 -133.55 61.12 -84.12
N ALA A 726 -132.88 60.48 -85.09
CA ALA A 726 -133.11 60.73 -86.52
C ALA A 726 -134.49 60.22 -86.98
N ALA A 727 -134.87 58.98 -86.62
CA ALA A 727 -136.17 58.41 -86.98
C ALA A 727 -137.34 59.24 -86.43
N GLN A 728 -137.21 59.77 -85.20
CA GLN A 728 -138.19 60.69 -84.60
C GLN A 728 -138.31 62.04 -85.33
N ALA A 729 -137.36 62.44 -86.17
CA ALA A 729 -137.47 63.63 -87.02
C ALA A 729 -138.28 63.30 -88.29
N THR A 730 -137.88 62.25 -89.01
CA THR A 730 -138.56 61.79 -90.25
C THR A 730 -140.06 61.58 -90.05
N LEU A 731 -140.46 61.01 -88.91
CA LEU A 731 -141.88 60.76 -88.61
C LEU A 731 -142.71 62.05 -88.59
N ARG A 732 -142.19 63.14 -88.01
CA ARG A 732 -142.90 64.43 -87.88
C ARG A 732 -143.09 65.14 -89.22
N ASP A 733 -142.13 65.00 -90.14
CA ASP A 733 -142.21 65.65 -91.46
C ASP A 733 -143.28 64.98 -92.34
N LEU A 734 -143.46 63.66 -92.25
CA LEU A 734 -144.50 62.91 -92.97
C LEU A 734 -145.92 63.28 -92.49
N GLU A 735 -146.13 63.46 -91.18
CA GLU A 735 -147.41 63.92 -90.62
C GLU A 735 -147.81 65.32 -91.16
N ALA A 736 -146.83 66.21 -91.33
CA ALA A 736 -147.07 67.56 -91.84
C ALA A 736 -147.51 67.57 -93.32
N GLN A 737 -146.92 66.71 -94.16
CA GLN A 737 -147.31 66.59 -95.58
C GLN A 737 -148.75 66.06 -95.72
N LYS A 738 -149.11 65.02 -94.96
CA LYS A 738 -150.46 64.41 -94.97
C LYS A 738 -151.56 65.44 -94.67
N LYS A 739 -151.29 66.41 -93.78
CA LYS A 739 -152.23 67.49 -93.46
C LYS A 739 -152.47 68.42 -94.65
N THR A 740 -151.42 68.79 -95.38
CA THR A 740 -151.46 69.76 -96.48
C THR A 740 -152.33 69.30 -97.64
N ASN A 741 -152.20 68.03 -98.06
CA ASN A 741 -152.99 67.48 -99.17
C ASN A 741 -154.51 67.43 -98.87
N LYS A 742 -154.89 67.25 -97.61
CA LYS A 742 -156.30 67.22 -97.19
C LYS A 742 -157.02 68.56 -97.44
N ASP A 743 -156.33 69.67 -97.22
CA ASP A 743 -156.90 71.01 -97.40
C ASP A 743 -156.95 71.42 -98.89
N ALA A 744 -156.03 70.91 -99.71
CA ALA A 744 -156.03 71.10 -101.16
C ALA A 744 -157.22 70.39 -101.85
N VAL A 745 -157.52 69.13 -101.49
CA VAL A 745 -158.71 68.40 -101.97
C VAL A 745 -160.00 69.18 -101.72
N LYS A 746 -160.12 69.79 -100.54
CA LYS A 746 -161.33 70.53 -100.13
C LYS A 746 -161.57 71.74 -101.02
N SER A 747 -160.55 72.57 -101.22
CA SER A 747 -160.65 73.79 -102.05
C SER A 747 -161.09 73.48 -103.48
N GLN A 748 -160.60 72.38 -104.05
CA GLN A 748 -160.93 71.98 -105.42
C GLN A 748 -162.38 71.46 -105.55
N LYS A 749 -162.92 70.81 -104.51
CA LYS A 749 -164.34 70.37 -104.46
C LYS A 749 -165.32 71.54 -104.43
N ASP A 750 -165.01 72.60 -103.70
CA ASP A 750 -165.89 73.77 -103.62
C ASP A 750 -165.89 74.60 -104.94
N LEU A 751 -164.76 74.64 -105.67
CA LEU A 751 -164.67 75.30 -106.98
C LEU A 751 -165.57 74.64 -108.05
N VAL A 752 -165.57 73.30 -108.13
CA VAL A 752 -166.43 72.54 -109.05
C VAL A 752 -167.92 72.84 -108.82
N ARG A 753 -168.29 73.03 -107.56
CA ARG A 753 -169.68 73.27 -107.12
C ARG A 753 -170.23 74.59 -107.66
N GLY A 754 -169.46 75.67 -107.57
CA GLY A 754 -169.88 76.99 -108.06
C GLY A 754 -170.15 77.03 -109.57
N LEU A 755 -169.43 76.23 -110.36
CA LEU A 755 -169.62 76.10 -111.81
C LEU A 755 -170.92 75.36 -112.15
N GLN A 756 -171.34 74.38 -111.33
CA GLN A 756 -172.60 73.66 -111.49
C GLN A 756 -173.82 74.57 -111.29
N ASP A 757 -173.77 75.47 -110.30
CA ASP A 757 -174.85 76.43 -110.03
C ASP A 757 -175.03 77.46 -111.16
N GLN A 758 -173.93 77.93 -111.76
CA GLN A 758 -173.97 78.82 -112.92
C GLN A 758 -174.64 78.16 -114.14
N LEU A 759 -174.30 76.91 -114.43
CA LEU A 759 -174.88 76.13 -115.52
C LEU A 759 -176.40 75.98 -115.36
N GLY A 760 -176.86 75.67 -114.14
CA GLY A 760 -178.28 75.58 -113.81
C GLY A 760 -179.05 76.90 -113.96
N SER A 761 -178.36 78.05 -113.93
CA SER A 761 -178.98 79.37 -114.17
C SER A 761 -179.23 79.63 -115.65
N VAL A 762 -178.23 79.38 -116.51
CA VAL A 762 -178.32 79.56 -117.97
C VAL A 762 -179.42 78.69 -118.57
N GLN A 763 -179.56 77.44 -118.11
CA GLN A 763 -180.61 76.52 -118.56
C GLN A 763 -182.03 77.04 -118.27
N ARG A 764 -182.24 77.75 -117.15
CA ARG A 764 -183.55 78.36 -116.84
C ARG A 764 -183.89 79.54 -117.75
N GLN A 765 -182.90 80.32 -118.19
CA GLN A 765 -183.11 81.42 -119.14
C GLN A 765 -183.50 80.91 -120.53
N ILE A 766 -182.89 79.80 -120.99
CA ILE A 766 -183.28 79.14 -122.24
C ILE A 766 -184.76 78.71 -122.19
N GLY A 767 -185.19 78.06 -121.10
CA GLY A 767 -186.58 77.64 -120.94
C GLY A 767 -187.60 78.79 -120.89
N ALA A 768 -187.21 79.98 -120.43
CA ALA A 768 -188.07 81.16 -120.46
C ALA A 768 -188.26 81.71 -121.89
N ILE A 769 -187.20 81.72 -122.70
CA ILE A 769 -187.24 82.13 -124.12
C ILE A 769 -188.09 81.16 -124.94
N ASP A 770 -187.88 79.85 -124.76
CA ASP A 770 -188.66 78.81 -125.45
C ASP A 770 -190.17 78.94 -125.12
N GLY A 771 -190.52 79.43 -123.92
CA GLY A 771 -191.90 79.74 -123.51
C GLY A 771 -192.55 80.91 -124.27
N GLN A 772 -191.82 82.02 -124.48
CA GLN A 772 -192.38 83.18 -125.21
C GLN A 772 -192.58 82.90 -126.72
N ILE A 773 -191.81 81.98 -127.30
CA ILE A 773 -191.98 81.56 -128.70
C ILE A 773 -193.34 80.86 -128.92
N ALA A 774 -193.80 80.07 -127.94
CA ALA A 774 -194.99 79.24 -128.06
C ALA A 774 -196.32 80.03 -128.18
N LEU A 775 -196.36 81.30 -127.79
CA LEU A 775 -197.56 82.16 -127.83
C LEU A 775 -197.63 83.11 -129.05
N GLY A 776 -196.72 82.98 -130.02
CA GLY A 776 -196.87 83.59 -131.35
C GLY A 776 -196.52 85.08 -131.49
N GLY A 777 -195.91 85.69 -130.46
CA GLY A 777 -195.32 87.04 -130.55
C GLY A 777 -196.20 88.19 -130.03
N CYS A 778 -197.24 87.90 -129.26
CA CYS A 778 -197.85 88.87 -128.34
C CYS A 778 -197.47 88.53 -126.89
N ALA A 779 -197.49 89.54 -126.02
CA ALA A 779 -197.03 89.41 -124.64
C ALA A 779 -197.88 88.42 -123.83
N ALA A 780 -197.21 87.41 -123.27
CA ALA A 780 -196.82 87.53 -121.86
C ALA A 780 -195.40 88.09 -121.80
#